data_AF-A0A1X9YZI2-F1
#
_entry.id   AF-A0A1X9YZI2-F1
#
_cell.length_a   1.000
_cell.length_b   1.000
_cell.length_c   1.000
_cell.angle_alpha   90.00
_cell.angle_beta   90.00
_cell.angle_gamma   90.00
#
_symmetry.space_group_name_H-M   'P 1'
#
loop_
_entity.id
_entity.type
_entity.pdbx_description
1 polymer ?
#
loop_
_entity_poly.entity_id
_entity_poly.type
_entity_poly.pdbx_seq_one_letter_code
_entity_poly.pdbx_strand_id
1 'polypeptide(L)'
;MKKSYLLLLLCFFFIQRGFAQWPGKNESTQQILLPNGWKLSPAGHSLQLGDLPLNMQLSASGKYLAITNNGQSTQSLQLLDVKTEKIIDEKVLSKSWYGIAFSKDEKHLYASGGNDNWILDFNIQNGKLGKSDTIKLGPVWPKGKISPAGIVVNKNNSKLYTVTKEDSSLYIINPAEKQILKKIQLPAIAYSCVLSTDESKLYVSLWGGKSVAVIDLISENISQRIPVGDHPNELLLNKKGNILFVANANDNTVSVINTLNNKVIETIATTLYATQLTGSTTNGLALSANEKTLYIANADNNCLAVFDVSKPGLSLSQGFIPVGWYPTSVKVLGSKILVTNGKGNTPMANPQGPQPISKVDNSGYHMGSTANSRLQYIAGLFKGTLSFIDAPKPEQLKVYTKQVYANTPFTDKRTITADGEAGNPIPRKQNEKSPIKHVFYIIKENRTYDQVLGDMPKGNGDSKLTLFGRKITPNQHAFAENYVLLDNFYVDAEVSADGHNWSMAAYATDVVEKTWPTSYGARGGSTSFEGGRPVTYPKGGFIWDYCQRAGVSYRSYGEFGDYGKANIKSLQGHMCTASPGFDMDIKDQVRVDAWQHDFDSLLVAGVVPQFNTLRISNDHTSGQKKGKYSPQAAVADNDLAVGRILEHLSHSKIWKESVVFILEDDAQNGPDHVDAHRSPAYVVGPYVKRNTPVHTMYSTSGFLRTMELILGLPPMSQYDAAAMPLYECFTATPDFTPYNVIQPLIDLDTRNVAVNESSRRSELFNFAKEDSAPDLDLNEVVWKSVKGEQSVMPAPKRSAFVILEKKKKDDDD
;
A
#
# COMPACT_ATOMS: atom_id res chain seq x y z
N MET A 1 -41.34 19.74 -60.86
CA MET A 1 -40.35 20.71 -60.34
C MET A 1 -40.02 20.37 -58.89
N LYS A 2 -38.72 20.35 -58.58
CA LYS A 2 -38.06 19.80 -57.39
C LYS A 2 -38.67 20.26 -56.04
N LYS A 3 -38.85 19.36 -55.08
CA LYS A 3 -38.86 19.67 -53.65
C LYS A 3 -38.01 18.66 -52.87
N SER A 4 -37.11 19.23 -52.09
CA SER A 4 -35.95 18.64 -51.44
C SER A 4 -36.28 17.78 -50.23
N TYR A 5 -35.42 16.79 -50.01
CA TYR A 5 -35.26 16.03 -48.77
C TYR A 5 -34.75 16.92 -47.64
N LEU A 6 -35.31 16.77 -46.44
CA LEU A 6 -34.60 17.07 -45.19
C LEU A 6 -35.00 16.04 -44.14
N LEU A 7 -34.12 15.05 -43.92
CA LEU A 7 -34.20 14.08 -42.84
C LEU A 7 -33.47 14.71 -41.64
N LEU A 8 -34.19 15.05 -40.57
CA LEU A 8 -33.62 15.49 -39.30
C LEU A 8 -33.18 14.25 -38.50
N LEU A 9 -31.88 13.97 -38.51
CA LEU A 9 -31.22 13.06 -37.57
C LEU A 9 -30.99 13.81 -36.25
N LEU A 10 -31.86 13.56 -35.27
CA LEU A 10 -31.63 13.96 -33.87
C LEU A 10 -30.63 12.99 -33.24
N CYS A 11 -29.35 13.35 -33.27
CA CYS A 11 -28.33 12.71 -32.43
C CYS A 11 -28.56 13.14 -30.98
N PHE A 12 -29.19 12.28 -30.18
CA PHE A 12 -29.17 12.40 -28.72
C PHE A 12 -27.77 12.03 -28.21
N PHE A 13 -26.94 13.05 -27.97
CA PHE A 13 -25.80 12.90 -27.06
C PHE A 13 -26.35 12.74 -25.64
N PHE A 14 -26.44 11.50 -25.17
CA PHE A 14 -26.55 11.25 -23.73
C PHE A 14 -25.20 11.62 -23.10
N ILE A 15 -25.08 12.85 -22.61
CA ILE A 15 -24.13 13.17 -21.56
C ILE A 15 -24.66 12.44 -20.33
N GLN A 16 -24.21 11.21 -20.09
CA GLN A 16 -24.30 10.63 -18.75
C GLN A 16 -23.50 11.55 -17.84
N ARG A 17 -24.17 12.48 -17.14
CA ARG A 17 -23.63 13.03 -15.89
C ARG A 17 -23.53 11.83 -14.96
N GLY A 18 -22.37 11.17 -14.96
CA GLY A 18 -22.08 10.10 -14.03
C GLY A 18 -22.23 10.65 -12.63
N PHE A 19 -23.07 10.00 -11.82
CA PHE A 19 -23.07 10.25 -10.38
C PHE A 19 -21.64 9.98 -9.86
N ALA A 20 -21.15 10.83 -8.96
CA ALA A 20 -19.85 10.66 -8.32
C ALA A 20 -19.75 9.24 -7.73
N GLN A 21 -18.67 8.53 -8.06
CA GLN A 21 -18.41 7.20 -7.51
C GLN A 21 -17.69 7.34 -6.18
N TRP A 22 -18.11 6.56 -5.19
CA TRP A 22 -17.50 6.54 -3.86
C TRP A 22 -17.02 5.10 -3.56
N PRO A 23 -15.87 4.92 -2.90
CA PRO A 23 -15.45 3.62 -2.40
C PRO A 23 -16.55 2.95 -1.56
N GLY A 24 -16.57 1.62 -1.59
CA GLY A 24 -17.53 0.80 -0.88
C GLY A 24 -18.45 -0.01 -1.79
N LYS A 25 -19.43 -0.64 -1.17
CA LYS A 25 -20.31 -1.61 -1.84
C LYS A 25 -21.34 -0.90 -2.73
N ASN A 26 -21.33 -1.25 -4.01
CA ASN A 26 -22.37 -0.84 -4.96
C ASN A 26 -23.60 -1.74 -4.79
N GLU A 27 -24.76 -1.15 -4.44
CA GLU A 27 -25.98 -1.93 -4.21
C GLU A 27 -26.51 -2.62 -5.48
N SER A 28 -26.30 -2.04 -6.66
CA SER A 28 -26.82 -2.58 -7.92
C SER A 28 -25.99 -3.76 -8.45
N THR A 29 -24.66 -3.69 -8.36
CA THR A 29 -23.77 -4.73 -8.89
C THR A 29 -23.24 -5.68 -7.82
N GLN A 30 -23.42 -5.34 -6.54
CA GLN A 30 -22.80 -6.00 -5.38
C GLN A 30 -21.26 -5.97 -5.38
N GLN A 31 -20.62 -5.34 -6.38
CA GLN A 31 -19.18 -5.11 -6.40
C GLN A 31 -18.81 -4.07 -5.34
N ILE A 32 -17.58 -4.14 -4.86
CA ILE A 32 -17.04 -3.21 -3.87
C ILE A 32 -15.96 -2.39 -4.54
N LEU A 33 -16.17 -1.09 -4.70
CA LEU A 33 -15.19 -0.18 -5.27
C LEU A 33 -14.13 0.15 -4.22
N LEU A 34 -12.85 0.05 -4.57
CA LEU A 34 -11.71 0.38 -3.73
C LEU A 34 -11.23 1.81 -4.00
N PRO A 35 -10.54 2.46 -3.05
CA PRO A 35 -10.01 3.83 -3.16
C PRO A 35 -9.08 4.08 -4.36
N ASN A 36 -8.44 3.02 -4.87
CA ASN A 36 -7.58 3.07 -6.06
C ASN A 36 -8.33 2.80 -7.39
N GLY A 37 -9.65 2.65 -7.36
CA GLY A 37 -10.50 2.39 -8.53
C GLY A 37 -10.66 0.92 -8.92
N TRP A 38 -9.96 -0.02 -8.28
CA TRP A 38 -10.23 -1.45 -8.44
C TRP A 38 -11.57 -1.83 -7.82
N LYS A 39 -12.13 -2.96 -8.22
CA LYS A 39 -13.31 -3.52 -7.58
C LYS A 39 -13.07 -4.91 -7.03
N LEU A 40 -13.84 -5.29 -6.04
CA LEU A 40 -13.91 -6.65 -5.51
C LEU A 40 -15.28 -7.26 -5.78
N SER A 41 -15.27 -8.56 -6.01
CA SER A 41 -16.49 -9.37 -6.00
C SER A 41 -16.10 -10.83 -5.74
N PRO A 42 -15.65 -11.15 -4.51
CA PRO A 42 -15.03 -12.42 -4.19
C PRO A 42 -15.95 -13.61 -4.47
N ALA A 43 -15.40 -14.70 -5.00
CA ALA A 43 -16.10 -15.96 -5.15
C ALA A 43 -16.23 -16.70 -3.82
N GLY A 44 -17.23 -17.59 -3.72
CA GLY A 44 -17.48 -18.38 -2.53
C GLY A 44 -18.00 -17.55 -1.36
N HIS A 45 -17.63 -17.93 -0.14
CA HIS A 45 -17.91 -17.17 1.07
C HIS A 45 -16.63 -16.96 1.88
N SER A 46 -16.65 -16.00 2.79
CA SER A 46 -15.48 -15.62 3.58
C SER A 46 -15.76 -15.64 5.08
N LEU A 47 -14.77 -16.08 5.85
CA LEU A 47 -14.68 -15.90 7.29
C LEU A 47 -13.77 -14.71 7.59
N GLN A 48 -14.16 -13.83 8.51
CA GLN A 48 -13.28 -12.74 8.96
C GLN A 48 -12.13 -13.29 9.80
N LEU A 49 -10.92 -12.77 9.59
CA LEU A 49 -9.69 -13.10 10.31
C LEU A 49 -9.16 -11.88 11.08
N GLY A 50 -7.93 -11.99 11.58
CA GLY A 50 -7.18 -10.86 12.12
C GLY A 50 -6.65 -9.91 11.03
N ASP A 51 -5.79 -9.00 11.46
CA ASP A 51 -5.13 -8.02 10.60
C ASP A 51 -3.97 -8.67 9.82
N LEU A 52 -3.93 -8.44 8.50
CA LEU A 52 -2.96 -8.97 7.54
C LEU A 52 -2.59 -10.46 7.78
N PRO A 53 -3.51 -11.40 7.51
CA PRO A 53 -3.16 -12.82 7.47
C PRO A 53 -2.11 -13.08 6.39
N LEU A 54 -0.83 -13.26 6.73
CA LEU A 54 0.23 -13.45 5.72
C LEU A 54 0.35 -14.89 5.26
N ASN A 55 0.02 -15.85 6.12
CA ASN A 55 0.17 -17.26 5.79
C ASN A 55 -0.87 -18.15 6.47
N MET A 56 -1.12 -19.29 5.84
CA MET A 56 -1.89 -20.39 6.42
C MET A 56 -1.24 -21.73 6.12
N GLN A 57 -1.32 -22.66 7.07
CA GLN A 57 -0.74 -24.00 6.96
C GLN A 57 -1.82 -25.03 7.28
N LEU A 58 -2.01 -25.99 6.35
CA LEU A 58 -2.83 -27.17 6.61
C LEU A 58 -2.02 -28.18 7.42
N SER A 59 -2.68 -28.83 8.38
CA SER A 59 -2.14 -29.98 9.08
C SER A 59 -2.08 -31.21 8.15
N ALA A 60 -1.23 -32.19 8.45
CA ALA A 60 -1.02 -33.37 7.60
C ALA A 60 -2.30 -34.21 7.38
N SER A 61 -3.20 -34.25 8.35
CA SER A 61 -4.51 -34.90 8.30
C SER A 61 -5.57 -34.07 7.57
N GLY A 62 -5.30 -32.78 7.33
CA GLY A 62 -6.28 -31.82 6.82
C GLY A 62 -7.35 -31.43 7.85
N LYS A 63 -7.23 -31.87 9.11
CA LYS A 63 -8.18 -31.54 10.18
C LYS A 63 -8.09 -30.07 10.58
N TYR A 64 -6.87 -29.57 10.73
CA TYR A 64 -6.63 -28.20 11.19
C TYR A 64 -6.04 -27.32 10.09
N LEU A 65 -6.36 -26.04 10.17
CA LEU A 65 -5.69 -24.97 9.44
C LEU A 65 -5.19 -23.95 10.47
N ALA A 66 -3.88 -23.71 10.49
CA ALA A 66 -3.28 -22.63 11.27
C ALA A 66 -3.14 -21.39 10.40
N ILE A 67 -3.38 -20.20 10.96
CA ILE A 67 -3.29 -18.92 10.26
C ILE A 67 -2.52 -17.94 11.13
N THR A 68 -1.55 -17.24 10.55
CA THR A 68 -0.76 -16.20 11.21
C THR A 68 -1.22 -14.82 10.71
N ASN A 69 -1.69 -13.98 11.64
CA ASN A 69 -2.13 -12.62 11.41
C ASN A 69 -1.01 -11.67 11.85
N ASN A 70 -0.46 -10.89 10.91
CA ASN A 70 0.80 -10.16 11.10
C ASN A 70 0.68 -8.65 10.87
N GLY A 71 -0.54 -8.11 10.92
CA GLY A 71 -0.78 -6.70 10.68
C GLY A 71 -0.27 -5.79 11.78
N GLN A 72 -0.58 -4.50 11.63
CA GLN A 72 -0.07 -3.46 12.52
C GLN A 72 -0.71 -3.55 13.90
N SER A 73 -2.01 -3.88 13.98
CA SER A 73 -2.75 -3.91 15.25
C SER A 73 -2.48 -5.17 16.07
N THR A 74 -3.43 -6.09 16.21
CA THR A 74 -3.21 -7.33 16.95
C THR A 74 -2.57 -8.36 16.03
N GLN A 75 -1.43 -8.88 16.45
CA GLN A 75 -0.83 -10.06 15.84
C GLN A 75 -1.32 -11.33 16.56
N SER A 76 -1.70 -12.36 15.81
CA SER A 76 -2.27 -13.56 16.41
C SER A 76 -2.02 -14.83 15.57
N LEU A 77 -2.13 -15.97 16.24
CA LEU A 77 -2.15 -17.30 15.66
C LEU A 77 -3.53 -17.91 15.87
N GLN A 78 -4.24 -18.18 14.78
CA GLN A 78 -5.57 -18.78 14.80
C GLN A 78 -5.49 -20.24 14.36
N LEU A 79 -6.25 -21.10 15.06
CA LEU A 79 -6.44 -22.50 14.71
C LEU A 79 -7.90 -22.70 14.29
N LEU A 80 -8.10 -23.26 13.11
CA LEU A 80 -9.40 -23.47 12.49
C LEU A 80 -9.64 -24.96 12.25
N ASP A 81 -10.87 -25.41 12.50
CA ASP A 81 -11.35 -26.72 12.07
C ASP A 81 -11.89 -26.60 10.64
N VAL A 82 -11.25 -27.27 9.70
CA VAL A 82 -11.52 -27.07 8.26
C VAL A 82 -12.88 -27.65 7.85
N LYS A 83 -13.36 -28.67 8.56
CA LYS A 83 -14.64 -29.31 8.26
C LYS A 83 -15.82 -28.41 8.63
N THR A 84 -15.72 -27.75 9.79
CA THR A 84 -16.76 -26.86 10.30
C THR A 84 -16.57 -25.41 9.85
N GLU A 85 -15.41 -25.08 9.26
CA GLU A 85 -15.03 -23.74 8.80
C GLU A 85 -15.07 -22.69 9.92
N LYS A 86 -14.68 -23.11 11.14
CA LYS A 86 -14.72 -22.28 12.35
C LYS A 86 -13.36 -22.16 12.98
N ILE A 87 -13.01 -20.94 13.40
CA ILE A 87 -11.90 -20.71 14.35
C ILE A 87 -12.27 -21.41 15.66
N ILE A 88 -11.44 -22.36 16.07
CA ILE A 88 -11.62 -23.16 17.29
C ILE A 88 -10.72 -22.71 18.43
N ASP A 89 -9.62 -22.00 18.12
CA ASP A 89 -8.78 -21.34 19.12
C ASP A 89 -8.00 -20.17 18.49
N GLU A 90 -7.59 -19.23 19.33
CA GLU A 90 -6.74 -18.10 18.95
C GLU A 90 -5.74 -17.79 20.08
N LYS A 91 -4.54 -17.37 19.70
CA LYS A 91 -3.52 -16.84 20.61
C LYS A 91 -3.00 -15.52 20.09
N VAL A 92 -3.20 -14.45 20.86
CA VAL A 92 -2.54 -13.17 20.62
C VAL A 92 -1.04 -13.36 20.85
N LEU A 93 -0.23 -12.87 19.92
CA LEU A 93 1.22 -12.96 19.93
C LEU A 93 1.83 -11.58 20.18
N SER A 94 2.95 -11.51 20.91
CA SER A 94 3.74 -10.27 21.03
C SER A 94 4.20 -9.81 19.66
N LYS A 95 4.80 -10.74 18.93
CA LYS A 95 5.34 -10.60 17.59
C LYS A 95 5.18 -11.90 16.84
N SER A 96 4.99 -11.76 15.53
CA SER A 96 4.78 -12.84 14.62
C SER A 96 5.17 -12.42 13.22
N TRP A 97 5.41 -13.42 12.38
CA TRP A 97 5.60 -13.22 10.97
C TRP A 97 5.09 -14.44 10.20
N TYR A 98 5.38 -14.48 8.90
CA TYR A 98 4.96 -15.48 7.93
C TYR A 98 5.13 -16.97 8.34
N GLY A 99 6.14 -17.33 9.15
CA GLY A 99 6.47 -18.72 9.45
C GLY A 99 5.47 -19.43 10.34
N ILE A 100 4.89 -20.53 9.86
CA ILE A 100 4.07 -21.46 10.63
C ILE A 100 4.26 -22.90 10.12
N ALA A 101 4.37 -23.88 11.01
CA ALA A 101 4.53 -25.29 10.64
C ALA A 101 3.99 -26.23 11.73
N PHE A 102 3.21 -27.24 11.35
CA PHE A 102 2.86 -28.33 12.27
C PHE A 102 4.00 -29.34 12.39
N SER A 103 4.17 -29.94 13.56
CA SER A 103 4.87 -31.22 13.65
C SER A 103 4.10 -32.29 12.86
N LYS A 104 4.80 -33.31 12.37
CA LYS A 104 4.21 -34.35 11.53
C LYS A 104 3.11 -35.15 12.23
N ASP A 105 3.18 -35.26 13.55
CA ASP A 105 2.18 -35.92 14.40
C ASP A 105 1.06 -34.98 14.88
N GLU A 106 1.07 -33.71 14.43
CA GLU A 106 0.09 -32.66 14.74
C GLU A 106 -0.06 -32.33 16.23
N LYS A 107 0.94 -32.70 17.05
CA LYS A 107 0.97 -32.37 18.48
C LYS A 107 1.55 -30.99 18.75
N HIS A 108 2.35 -30.47 17.83
CA HIS A 108 2.98 -29.16 17.94
C HIS A 108 2.63 -28.28 16.74
N LEU A 109 2.50 -26.98 16.98
CA LEU A 109 2.46 -25.93 15.97
C LEU A 109 3.55 -24.92 16.28
N TYR A 110 4.53 -24.85 15.39
CA TYR A 110 5.60 -23.86 15.44
C TYR A 110 5.17 -22.60 14.71
N ALA A 111 5.44 -21.43 15.29
CA ALA A 111 5.19 -20.14 14.67
C ALA A 111 6.40 -19.22 14.83
N SER A 112 6.66 -18.37 13.84
CA SER A 112 7.67 -17.33 13.95
C SER A 112 7.25 -16.32 15.01
N GLY A 113 8.16 -16.00 15.93
CA GLY A 113 8.03 -14.88 16.87
C GLY A 113 8.50 -13.54 16.28
N GLY A 114 8.65 -13.43 14.95
CA GLY A 114 9.12 -12.21 14.28
C GLY A 114 10.42 -11.67 14.91
N ASN A 115 10.51 -10.36 15.14
CA ASN A 115 11.72 -9.74 15.69
C ASN A 115 11.90 -9.95 17.20
N ASP A 116 11.12 -10.80 17.88
CA ASP A 116 11.57 -11.36 19.16
C ASP A 116 12.72 -12.35 18.94
N ASN A 117 12.97 -12.74 17.69
CA ASN A 117 14.06 -13.62 17.26
C ASN A 117 13.91 -15.03 17.83
N TRP A 118 12.67 -15.47 18.07
CA TRP A 118 12.33 -16.78 18.60
C TRP A 118 11.38 -17.52 17.66
N ILE A 119 11.33 -18.84 17.79
CA ILE A 119 10.22 -19.66 17.32
C ILE A 119 9.36 -20.00 18.53
N LEU A 120 8.05 -19.80 18.41
CA LEU A 120 7.05 -20.19 19.38
C LEU A 120 6.61 -21.63 19.10
N ASP A 121 6.57 -22.46 20.13
CA ASP A 121 6.13 -23.86 20.03
C ASP A 121 4.85 -24.07 20.86
N PHE A 122 3.73 -24.31 20.19
CA PHE A 122 2.44 -24.55 20.81
C PHE A 122 2.09 -26.03 20.79
N ASN A 123 1.89 -26.62 21.97
CA ASN A 123 1.23 -27.92 22.07
C ASN A 123 -0.23 -27.82 21.62
N ILE A 124 -0.70 -28.80 20.85
CA ILE A 124 -2.09 -28.93 20.42
C ILE A 124 -2.74 -30.07 21.20
N GLN A 125 -3.78 -29.75 21.96
CA GLN A 125 -4.58 -30.74 22.68
C GLN A 125 -6.05 -30.41 22.56
N ASN A 126 -6.87 -31.40 22.16
CA ASN A 126 -8.32 -31.25 22.03
C ASN A 126 -8.76 -30.04 21.19
N GLY A 127 -8.04 -29.75 20.09
CA GLY A 127 -8.34 -28.62 19.20
C GLY A 127 -7.99 -27.24 19.79
N LYS A 128 -7.14 -27.19 20.83
CA LYS A 128 -6.67 -25.94 21.44
C LYS A 128 -5.15 -25.84 21.42
N LEU A 129 -4.67 -24.63 21.24
CA LEU A 129 -3.28 -24.22 21.42
C LEU A 129 -3.02 -24.03 22.92
N GLY A 130 -2.03 -24.74 23.43
CA GLY A 130 -1.54 -24.59 24.81
C GLY A 130 -0.78 -23.27 25.01
N LYS A 131 -0.14 -23.13 26.16
CA LYS A 131 0.85 -22.06 26.36
C LYS A 131 2.07 -22.34 25.47
N SER A 132 2.55 -21.33 24.75
CA SER A 132 3.76 -21.48 23.93
C SER A 132 5.00 -21.68 24.79
N ASP A 133 5.85 -22.60 24.36
CA ASP A 133 7.27 -22.59 24.68
C ASP A 133 8.05 -21.76 23.65
N THR A 134 9.33 -21.52 23.88
CA THR A 134 10.16 -20.66 23.02
C THR A 134 11.49 -21.31 22.68
N ILE A 135 11.83 -21.33 21.40
CA ILE A 135 13.18 -21.65 20.91
C ILE A 135 13.85 -20.32 20.53
N LYS A 136 14.85 -19.90 21.29
CA LYS A 136 15.51 -18.60 21.10
C LYS A 136 16.62 -18.70 20.06
N LEU A 137 16.57 -17.91 18.98
CA LEU A 137 17.64 -17.86 17.97
C LEU A 137 18.74 -16.86 18.33
N GLY A 138 18.43 -15.91 19.20
CA GLY A 138 19.36 -14.88 19.67
C GLY A 138 18.68 -13.87 20.58
N PRO A 139 19.39 -12.77 20.93
CA PRO A 139 18.82 -11.67 21.70
C PRO A 139 17.61 -11.05 20.98
N VAL A 140 16.62 -10.57 21.73
CA VAL A 140 15.47 -9.85 21.16
C VAL A 140 15.90 -8.56 20.46
N TRP A 141 15.11 -8.09 19.48
CA TRP A 141 15.33 -6.79 18.83
C TRP A 141 15.35 -5.62 19.84
N PRO A 142 16.17 -4.57 19.63
CA PRO A 142 17.12 -4.38 18.52
C PRO A 142 18.52 -4.99 18.75
N LYS A 143 18.74 -5.68 19.88
CA LYS A 143 20.04 -6.29 20.20
C LYS A 143 20.41 -7.41 19.24
N GLY A 144 19.43 -8.21 18.83
CA GLY A 144 19.55 -9.17 17.73
C GLY A 144 18.72 -8.74 16.52
N LYS A 145 19.28 -8.89 15.33
CA LYS A 145 18.62 -8.58 14.05
C LYS A 145 18.44 -9.88 13.27
N ILE A 146 17.51 -10.76 13.70
CA ILE A 146 17.32 -12.09 13.09
C ILE A 146 15.98 -12.15 12.32
N SER A 147 14.85 -12.07 13.02
CA SER A 147 13.48 -12.19 12.48
C SER A 147 13.25 -13.48 11.69
N PRO A 148 12.82 -14.59 12.32
CA PRO A 148 12.44 -15.82 11.64
C PRO A 148 11.31 -15.57 10.64
N ALA A 149 11.42 -16.16 9.46
CA ALA A 149 10.44 -16.10 8.39
C ALA A 149 9.92 -17.51 8.13
N GLY A 150 10.05 -18.09 6.93
CA GLY A 150 9.60 -19.45 6.67
C GLY A 150 10.14 -20.49 7.66
N ILE A 151 9.30 -21.45 8.02
CA ILE A 151 9.60 -22.56 8.93
C ILE A 151 9.16 -23.86 8.27
N VAL A 152 9.98 -24.90 8.36
CA VAL A 152 9.60 -26.27 7.99
C VAL A 152 10.18 -27.27 8.98
N VAL A 153 9.43 -28.36 9.25
CA VAL A 153 9.80 -29.45 10.15
C VAL A 153 9.96 -30.73 9.34
N ASN A 154 10.98 -31.52 9.66
CA ASN A 154 11.21 -32.79 8.97
C ASN A 154 10.23 -33.89 9.45
N LYS A 155 10.10 -34.97 8.69
CA LYS A 155 9.09 -36.02 8.89
C LYS A 155 9.13 -36.70 10.25
N ASN A 156 10.30 -36.84 10.85
CA ASN A 156 10.48 -37.47 12.16
C ASN A 156 10.48 -36.46 13.32
N ASN A 157 10.23 -35.18 13.05
CA ASN A 157 10.24 -34.07 14.01
C ASN A 157 11.59 -33.86 14.73
N SER A 158 12.69 -34.39 14.22
CA SER A 158 14.02 -34.24 14.84
C SER A 158 14.74 -32.95 14.45
N LYS A 159 14.35 -32.32 13.34
CA LYS A 159 14.93 -31.06 12.85
C LYS A 159 13.83 -30.10 12.41
N LEU A 160 13.99 -28.84 12.83
CA LEU A 160 13.26 -27.68 12.34
C LEU A 160 14.23 -26.77 11.61
N TYR A 161 13.80 -26.25 10.45
CA TYR A 161 14.55 -25.30 9.64
C TYR A 161 13.80 -23.98 9.61
N THR A 162 14.49 -22.86 9.83
CA THR A 162 13.92 -21.53 9.61
C THR A 162 14.89 -20.62 8.89
N VAL A 163 14.35 -19.85 7.94
CA VAL A 163 15.10 -18.79 7.25
C VAL A 163 14.76 -17.46 7.87
N THR A 164 15.67 -16.48 7.79
CA THR A 164 15.56 -15.24 8.55
C THR A 164 15.72 -14.01 7.66
N LYS A 165 15.02 -12.93 8.03
CA LYS A 165 14.88 -11.73 7.19
C LYS A 165 16.00 -10.72 7.42
N GLU A 166 16.37 -10.49 8.68
CA GLU A 166 17.25 -9.37 9.04
C GLU A 166 18.74 -9.73 8.94
N ASP A 167 19.13 -10.94 9.37
CA ASP A 167 20.51 -11.44 9.24
C ASP A 167 20.71 -12.40 8.06
N SER A 168 19.70 -12.59 7.21
CA SER A 168 19.79 -13.37 5.97
C SER A 168 20.41 -14.75 6.20
N SER A 169 19.82 -15.57 7.06
CA SER A 169 20.42 -16.85 7.50
C SER A 169 19.42 -18.00 7.48
N LEU A 170 19.94 -19.22 7.42
CA LEU A 170 19.22 -20.46 7.70
C LEU A 170 19.67 -21.01 9.05
N TYR A 171 18.72 -21.31 9.92
CA TYR A 171 18.93 -21.96 11.20
C TYR A 171 18.39 -23.40 11.14
N ILE A 172 19.22 -24.36 11.52
CA ILE A 172 18.86 -25.77 11.72
C ILE A 172 18.80 -26.03 13.21
N ILE A 173 17.69 -26.56 13.68
CA ILE A 173 17.32 -26.58 15.10
C ILE A 173 16.83 -27.97 15.48
N ASN A 174 17.22 -28.46 16.65
CA ASN A 174 16.53 -29.57 17.31
C ASN A 174 15.35 -28.98 18.09
N PRO A 175 14.09 -29.22 17.67
CA PRO A 175 12.94 -28.60 18.32
C PRO A 175 12.67 -29.17 19.72
N ALA A 176 13.01 -30.44 19.98
CA ALA A 176 12.79 -31.07 21.29
C ALA A 176 13.78 -30.54 22.36
N GLU A 177 15.06 -30.40 21.97
CA GLU A 177 16.11 -29.87 22.85
C GLU A 177 16.17 -28.34 22.84
N LYS A 178 15.43 -27.70 21.92
CA LYS A 178 15.42 -26.24 21.69
C LYS A 178 16.82 -25.68 21.40
N GLN A 179 17.62 -26.48 20.72
CA GLN A 179 19.03 -26.17 20.45
C GLN A 179 19.22 -25.81 18.97
N ILE A 180 19.96 -24.72 18.73
CA ILE A 180 20.47 -24.40 17.39
C ILE A 180 21.62 -25.36 17.09
N LEU A 181 21.43 -26.22 16.10
CA LEU A 181 22.44 -27.18 15.63
C LEU A 181 23.42 -26.52 14.66
N LYS A 182 22.89 -25.66 13.76
CA LYS A 182 23.68 -25.01 12.73
C LYS A 182 23.07 -23.66 12.33
N LYS A 183 23.94 -22.71 11.98
CA LYS A 183 23.60 -21.49 11.25
C LYS A 183 24.37 -21.45 9.93
N ILE A 184 23.68 -21.15 8.84
CA ILE A 184 24.25 -20.99 7.49
C ILE A 184 23.91 -19.59 7.00
N GLN A 185 24.93 -18.80 6.63
CA GLN A 185 24.72 -17.47 6.07
C GLN A 185 24.20 -17.58 4.64
N LEU A 186 23.08 -16.91 4.35
CA LEU A 186 22.50 -16.79 3.01
C LEU A 186 23.01 -15.50 2.34
N PRO A 187 23.08 -15.48 1.00
CA PRO A 187 23.61 -14.33 0.25
C PRO A 187 22.65 -13.14 0.16
N ALA A 188 21.38 -13.32 0.54
CA ALA A 188 20.36 -12.29 0.54
C ALA A 188 19.26 -12.64 1.55
N ILE A 189 18.42 -11.65 1.84
CA ILE A 189 17.21 -11.79 2.65
C ILE A 189 16.36 -12.94 2.12
N ALA A 190 15.90 -13.82 3.00
CA ALA A 190 15.08 -14.99 2.64
C ALA A 190 13.63 -14.85 3.10
N TYR A 191 12.70 -15.45 2.34
CA TYR A 191 11.27 -15.40 2.64
C TYR A 191 10.76 -16.74 3.19
N SER A 192 10.91 -17.82 2.42
CA SER A 192 10.39 -19.16 2.76
C SER A 192 11.42 -20.26 2.45
N CYS A 193 11.16 -21.46 2.97
CA CYS A 193 11.92 -22.66 2.66
C CYS A 193 11.03 -23.92 2.59
N VAL A 194 11.44 -24.91 1.79
CA VAL A 194 10.74 -26.21 1.66
C VAL A 194 11.73 -27.37 1.52
N LEU A 195 11.45 -28.47 2.21
CA LEU A 195 12.25 -29.71 2.13
C LEU A 195 11.93 -30.50 0.86
N SER A 196 12.93 -31.12 0.26
CA SER A 196 12.72 -32.12 -0.79
C SER A 196 11.97 -33.34 -0.22
N THR A 197 11.30 -34.11 -1.08
CA THR A 197 10.49 -35.27 -0.66
C THR A 197 11.31 -36.33 0.09
N ASP A 198 12.60 -36.47 -0.20
CA ASP A 198 13.54 -37.37 0.47
C ASP A 198 14.28 -36.71 1.65
N GLU A 199 14.05 -35.42 1.92
CA GLU A 199 14.71 -34.60 2.94
C GLU A 199 16.24 -34.52 2.80
N SER A 200 16.78 -34.75 1.59
CA SER A 200 18.20 -34.56 1.30
C SER A 200 18.58 -33.11 0.96
N LYS A 201 17.60 -32.30 0.55
CA LYS A 201 17.78 -30.89 0.16
C LYS A 201 16.75 -29.98 0.81
N LEU A 202 17.13 -28.72 1.00
CA LEU A 202 16.22 -27.62 1.35
C LEU A 202 16.30 -26.54 0.26
N TYR A 203 15.16 -26.15 -0.29
CA TYR A 203 15.05 -25.01 -1.20
C TYR A 203 14.66 -23.76 -0.42
N VAL A 204 15.34 -22.64 -0.67
CA VAL A 204 15.15 -21.36 0.05
C VAL A 204 14.91 -20.24 -0.95
N SER A 205 13.82 -19.49 -0.81
CA SER A 205 13.56 -18.32 -1.64
C SER A 205 14.33 -17.11 -1.11
N LEU A 206 15.23 -16.58 -1.93
CA LEU A 206 16.03 -15.41 -1.61
C LEU A 206 15.31 -14.16 -2.11
N TRP A 207 14.39 -13.64 -1.29
CA TRP A 207 13.52 -12.51 -1.57
C TRP A 207 14.25 -11.30 -2.17
N GLY A 208 15.40 -10.93 -1.62
CA GLY A 208 16.25 -9.85 -2.15
C GLY A 208 17.30 -10.29 -3.17
N GLY A 209 17.25 -11.53 -3.64
CA GLY A 209 18.35 -12.19 -4.36
C GLY A 209 18.00 -12.77 -5.72
N LYS A 210 16.76 -12.60 -6.21
CA LYS A 210 16.28 -13.10 -7.53
C LYS A 210 16.67 -14.55 -7.83
N SER A 211 16.73 -15.39 -6.79
CA SER A 211 17.20 -16.76 -6.89
C SER A 211 16.63 -17.65 -5.78
N VAL A 212 16.64 -18.96 -6.04
CA VAL A 212 16.40 -19.99 -5.02
C VAL A 212 17.75 -20.62 -4.65
N ALA A 213 18.09 -20.62 -3.36
CA ALA A 213 19.23 -21.39 -2.87
C ALA A 213 18.84 -22.85 -2.64
N VAL A 214 19.70 -23.77 -3.06
CA VAL A 214 19.60 -25.20 -2.80
C VAL A 214 20.62 -25.56 -1.73
N ILE A 215 20.15 -25.97 -0.57
CA ILE A 215 20.99 -26.42 0.54
C ILE A 215 21.04 -27.95 0.50
N ASP A 216 22.24 -28.50 0.47
CA ASP A 216 22.46 -29.94 0.67
C ASP A 216 22.47 -30.22 2.18
N LEU A 217 21.59 -31.10 2.66
CA LEU A 217 21.38 -31.33 4.09
C LEU A 217 22.32 -32.38 4.68
N ILE A 218 23.14 -33.05 3.86
CA ILE A 218 24.19 -33.96 4.31
C ILE A 218 25.45 -33.16 4.63
N SER A 219 25.86 -32.29 3.70
CA SER A 219 27.01 -31.40 3.84
C SER A 219 26.69 -30.09 4.58
N GLU A 220 25.40 -29.78 4.78
CA GLU A 220 24.90 -28.56 5.42
C GLU A 220 25.45 -27.26 4.78
N ASN A 221 25.48 -27.21 3.45
CA ASN A 221 26.00 -26.08 2.67
C ASN A 221 25.10 -25.73 1.47
N ILE A 222 25.24 -24.49 0.97
CA ILE A 222 24.62 -24.07 -0.29
C ILE A 222 25.32 -24.80 -1.44
N SER A 223 24.63 -25.74 -2.08
CA SER A 223 25.15 -26.49 -3.22
C SER A 223 24.97 -25.75 -4.56
N GLN A 224 23.89 -24.97 -4.69
CA GLN A 224 23.57 -24.24 -5.92
C GLN A 224 22.65 -23.04 -5.65
N ARG A 225 22.67 -22.06 -6.55
CA ARG A 225 21.63 -21.03 -6.67
C ARG A 225 20.97 -21.12 -8.05
N ILE A 226 19.65 -21.11 -8.09
CA ILE A 226 18.85 -21.17 -9.30
C ILE A 226 18.29 -19.76 -9.56
N PRO A 227 18.71 -19.06 -10.63
CA PRO A 227 18.13 -17.77 -10.99
C PRO A 227 16.63 -17.89 -11.26
N VAL A 228 15.83 -16.97 -10.72
CA VAL A 228 14.38 -16.86 -10.94
C VAL A 228 14.00 -15.39 -11.12
N GLY A 229 12.70 -15.06 -11.10
CA GLY A 229 12.23 -13.68 -11.14
C GLY A 229 12.51 -12.91 -9.84
N ASP A 230 12.11 -11.65 -9.84
CA ASP A 230 12.28 -10.73 -8.73
C ASP A 230 11.30 -10.98 -7.57
N HIS A 231 11.79 -10.77 -6.35
CA HIS A 231 11.11 -11.11 -5.09
C HIS A 231 10.55 -12.54 -5.06
N PRO A 232 11.42 -13.58 -5.21
CA PRO A 232 10.95 -14.94 -5.04
C PRO A 232 10.48 -15.16 -3.60
N ASN A 233 9.27 -15.67 -3.42
CA ASN A 233 8.62 -15.78 -2.11
C ASN A 233 8.10 -17.20 -1.81
N GLU A 234 6.82 -17.53 -2.03
CA GLU A 234 6.25 -18.87 -1.80
C GLU A 234 6.95 -19.91 -2.67
N LEU A 235 7.25 -21.05 -2.06
CA LEU A 235 7.82 -22.22 -2.71
C LEU A 235 6.83 -23.38 -2.63
N LEU A 236 6.50 -24.00 -3.77
CA LEU A 236 5.56 -25.12 -3.82
C LEU A 236 6.15 -26.30 -4.60
N LEU A 237 6.47 -27.39 -3.89
CA LEU A 237 6.86 -28.66 -4.51
C LEU A 237 5.62 -29.49 -4.85
N ASN A 238 5.67 -30.19 -5.99
CA ASN A 238 4.72 -31.27 -6.26
C ASN A 238 5.02 -32.52 -5.39
N LYS A 239 4.07 -33.46 -5.30
CA LYS A 239 4.15 -34.66 -4.46
C LYS A 239 5.37 -35.53 -4.80
N LYS A 240 5.73 -35.61 -6.08
CA LYS A 240 6.91 -36.34 -6.55
C LYS A 240 8.23 -35.64 -6.21
N GLY A 241 8.19 -34.37 -5.84
CA GLY A 241 9.36 -33.54 -5.53
C GLY A 241 10.23 -33.21 -6.74
N ASN A 242 9.77 -33.49 -7.97
CA ASN A 242 10.54 -33.29 -9.21
C ASN A 242 10.28 -31.92 -9.86
N ILE A 243 9.24 -31.20 -9.44
CA ILE A 243 8.89 -29.85 -9.90
C ILE A 243 8.70 -28.93 -8.70
N LEU A 244 9.34 -27.77 -8.74
CA LEU A 244 9.22 -26.68 -7.77
C LEU A 244 8.67 -25.43 -8.47
N PHE A 245 7.56 -24.89 -7.97
CA PHE A 245 7.02 -23.60 -8.38
C PHE A 245 7.49 -22.50 -7.42
N VAL A 246 7.84 -21.34 -7.96
CA VAL A 246 8.36 -20.18 -7.22
C VAL A 246 7.61 -18.93 -7.66
N ALA A 247 6.86 -18.31 -6.76
CA ALA A 247 6.19 -17.04 -7.06
C ALA A 247 7.19 -15.88 -6.97
N ASN A 248 7.13 -14.95 -7.93
CA ASN A 248 8.03 -13.81 -8.05
C ASN A 248 7.20 -12.52 -7.97
N ALA A 249 7.07 -11.95 -6.77
CA ALA A 249 6.10 -10.89 -6.49
C ALA A 249 6.35 -9.60 -7.26
N ASN A 250 7.60 -9.20 -7.46
CA ASN A 250 7.93 -7.94 -8.16
C ASN A 250 8.07 -8.13 -9.68
N ASP A 251 7.69 -9.30 -10.21
CA ASP A 251 7.85 -9.67 -11.62
C ASP A 251 6.57 -10.19 -12.30
N ASN A 252 5.44 -10.32 -11.59
CA ASN A 252 4.16 -10.88 -12.08
C ASN A 252 4.26 -12.32 -12.64
N THR A 253 5.21 -13.13 -12.14
CA THR A 253 5.48 -14.46 -12.69
C THR A 253 5.59 -15.57 -11.65
N VAL A 254 5.49 -16.81 -12.13
CA VAL A 254 5.91 -18.02 -11.40
C VAL A 254 7.00 -18.73 -12.19
N SER A 255 8.15 -18.99 -11.57
CA SER A 255 9.19 -19.84 -12.15
C SER A 255 8.91 -21.31 -11.85
N VAL A 256 9.01 -22.17 -12.86
CA VAL A 256 8.85 -23.63 -12.75
C VAL A 256 10.21 -24.28 -12.88
N ILE A 257 10.66 -24.96 -11.83
CA ILE A 257 12.00 -25.54 -11.72
C ILE A 257 11.90 -27.06 -11.75
N ASN A 258 12.71 -27.70 -12.61
CA ASN A 258 12.99 -29.13 -12.51
C ASN A 258 14.07 -29.36 -11.45
N THR A 259 13.73 -30.10 -10.39
CA THR A 259 14.61 -30.30 -9.23
C THR A 259 15.67 -31.38 -9.44
N LEU A 260 15.56 -32.20 -10.49
CA LEU A 260 16.56 -33.22 -10.83
C LEU A 260 17.85 -32.59 -11.34
N ASN A 261 17.72 -31.48 -12.09
CA ASN A 261 18.85 -30.75 -12.66
C ASN A 261 18.93 -29.29 -12.18
N ASN A 262 18.04 -28.88 -11.27
CA ASN A 262 17.98 -27.54 -10.69
C ASN A 262 17.94 -26.43 -11.75
N LYS A 263 17.08 -26.58 -12.77
CA LYS A 263 16.91 -25.58 -13.84
C LYS A 263 15.46 -25.11 -13.92
N VAL A 264 15.28 -23.81 -14.16
CA VAL A 264 14.00 -23.26 -14.58
C VAL A 264 13.69 -23.82 -15.97
N ILE A 265 12.56 -24.49 -16.11
CA ILE A 265 12.08 -25.08 -17.37
C ILE A 265 10.95 -24.26 -18.00
N GLU A 266 10.35 -23.34 -17.24
CA GLU A 266 9.25 -22.48 -17.67
C GLU A 266 9.12 -21.29 -16.72
N THR A 267 8.66 -20.15 -17.25
CA THR A 267 8.23 -18.99 -16.46
C THR A 267 6.80 -18.63 -16.88
N ILE A 268 5.86 -18.76 -15.95
CA ILE A 268 4.44 -18.49 -16.17
C ILE A 268 4.18 -17.01 -15.89
N ALA A 269 3.66 -16.27 -16.86
CA ALA A 269 3.16 -14.92 -16.64
C ALA A 269 1.72 -14.99 -16.08
N THR A 270 1.46 -14.31 -14.97
CA THR A 270 0.17 -14.40 -14.26
C THR A 270 -0.74 -13.21 -14.50
N THR A 271 -0.33 -12.28 -15.36
CA THR A 271 -1.02 -11.02 -15.63
C THR A 271 -2.37 -11.25 -16.34
N LEU A 272 -3.34 -10.38 -16.07
CA LEU A 272 -4.65 -10.40 -16.76
C LEU A 272 -4.52 -10.05 -18.24
N TYR A 273 -3.55 -9.20 -18.58
CA TYR A 273 -3.26 -8.80 -19.94
C TYR A 273 -1.77 -8.98 -20.25
N ALA A 274 -1.40 -9.01 -21.52
CA ALA A 274 -0.02 -9.22 -21.93
C ALA A 274 0.80 -7.93 -21.72
N THR A 275 1.34 -7.76 -20.51
CA THR A 275 2.06 -6.56 -20.09
C THR A 275 3.35 -6.88 -19.35
N GLN A 276 4.31 -5.95 -19.41
CA GLN A 276 5.53 -5.95 -18.60
C GLN A 276 5.40 -5.07 -17.35
N LEU A 277 4.30 -4.33 -17.22
CA LEU A 277 4.04 -3.45 -16.08
C LEU A 277 3.82 -4.27 -14.80
N THR A 278 4.56 -3.95 -13.75
CA THR A 278 4.38 -4.54 -12.41
C THR A 278 3.01 -4.19 -11.84
N GLY A 279 2.44 -5.06 -11.02
CA GLY A 279 1.14 -4.82 -10.38
C GLY A 279 0.23 -6.04 -10.29
N SER A 280 0.73 -7.25 -10.55
CA SER A 280 0.03 -8.48 -10.20
C SER A 280 0.41 -8.97 -8.80
N THR A 281 1.65 -8.74 -8.37
CA THR A 281 2.16 -9.12 -7.04
C THR A 281 1.88 -10.58 -6.70
N THR A 282 2.55 -11.46 -7.44
CA THR A 282 2.41 -12.91 -7.35
C THR A 282 2.91 -13.42 -6.00
N ASN A 283 2.00 -13.88 -5.14
CA ASN A 283 2.28 -14.27 -3.75
C ASN A 283 2.08 -15.78 -3.51
N GLY A 284 0.88 -16.19 -3.10
CA GLY A 284 0.59 -17.56 -2.70
C GLY A 284 0.39 -18.53 -3.87
N LEU A 285 0.77 -19.79 -3.67
CA LEU A 285 0.65 -20.88 -4.64
C LEU A 285 -0.05 -22.09 -4.03
N ALA A 286 -0.91 -22.76 -4.81
CA ALA A 286 -1.44 -24.08 -4.45
C ALA A 286 -1.71 -24.96 -5.66
N LEU A 287 -1.40 -26.25 -5.55
CA LEU A 287 -1.81 -27.26 -6.52
C LEU A 287 -3.17 -27.84 -6.12
N SER A 288 -4.01 -28.07 -7.11
CA SER A 288 -5.17 -28.95 -6.99
C SER A 288 -4.78 -30.34 -6.46
N ALA A 289 -5.72 -31.06 -5.85
CA ALA A 289 -5.42 -32.37 -5.23
C ALA A 289 -4.81 -33.40 -6.20
N ASN A 290 -5.09 -33.30 -7.51
CA ASN A 290 -4.53 -34.16 -8.56
C ASN A 290 -3.28 -33.58 -9.24
N GLU A 291 -2.79 -32.42 -8.79
CA GLU A 291 -1.62 -31.70 -9.29
C GLU A 291 -1.68 -31.29 -10.77
N LYS A 292 -2.88 -31.21 -11.36
CA LYS A 292 -3.06 -30.78 -12.75
C LYS A 292 -3.35 -29.30 -12.90
N THR A 293 -3.90 -28.67 -11.86
CA THR A 293 -4.18 -27.23 -11.83
C THR A 293 -3.33 -26.55 -10.76
N LEU A 294 -2.73 -25.41 -11.10
CA LEU A 294 -2.03 -24.49 -10.22
C LEU A 294 -2.90 -23.23 -10.02
N TYR A 295 -3.12 -22.86 -8.77
CA TYR A 295 -3.77 -21.62 -8.36
C TYR A 295 -2.71 -20.66 -7.82
N ILE A 296 -2.75 -19.42 -8.30
CA ILE A 296 -1.71 -18.41 -8.04
C ILE A 296 -2.39 -17.14 -7.56
N ALA A 297 -2.10 -16.67 -6.35
CA ALA A 297 -2.62 -15.41 -5.84
C ALA A 297 -1.86 -14.22 -6.48
N ASN A 298 -2.61 -13.38 -7.20
CA ASN A 298 -2.16 -12.06 -7.61
C ASN A 298 -2.74 -11.04 -6.63
N ALA A 299 -1.92 -10.53 -5.71
CA ALA A 299 -2.37 -9.68 -4.62
C ALA A 299 -3.01 -8.39 -5.12
N ASP A 300 -2.33 -7.68 -6.01
CA ASP A 300 -2.78 -6.36 -6.51
C ASP A 300 -3.86 -6.46 -7.60
N ASN A 301 -4.04 -7.63 -8.20
CA ASN A 301 -5.18 -7.86 -9.09
C ASN A 301 -6.42 -8.40 -8.36
N ASN A 302 -6.33 -8.70 -7.05
CA ASN A 302 -7.41 -9.25 -6.23
C ASN A 302 -8.05 -10.52 -6.84
N CYS A 303 -7.21 -11.40 -7.41
CA CYS A 303 -7.66 -12.63 -8.06
C CYS A 303 -6.68 -13.81 -7.87
N LEU A 304 -7.16 -15.02 -8.12
CA LEU A 304 -6.30 -16.16 -8.42
C LEU A 304 -6.16 -16.32 -9.94
N ALA A 305 -4.94 -16.41 -10.46
CA ALA A 305 -4.67 -16.94 -11.79
C ALA A 305 -4.66 -18.47 -11.76
N VAL A 306 -5.27 -19.11 -12.77
CA VAL A 306 -5.49 -20.56 -12.82
C VAL A 306 -4.80 -21.13 -14.04
N PHE A 307 -3.92 -22.11 -13.85
CA PHE A 307 -3.15 -22.76 -14.92
C PHE A 307 -3.29 -24.27 -14.88
N ASP A 308 -3.41 -24.89 -16.06
CA ASP A 308 -3.11 -26.32 -16.24
C ASP A 308 -1.59 -26.47 -16.19
N VAL A 309 -1.10 -27.35 -15.32
CA VAL A 309 0.31 -27.68 -15.13
C VAL A 309 0.56 -29.19 -15.24
N SER A 310 -0.38 -29.92 -15.85
CA SER A 310 -0.31 -31.38 -15.99
C SER A 310 0.89 -31.86 -16.82
N LYS A 311 1.45 -30.99 -17.65
CA LYS A 311 2.67 -31.21 -18.45
C LYS A 311 3.73 -30.20 -18.01
N PRO A 312 4.76 -30.63 -17.25
CA PRO A 312 5.83 -29.72 -16.82
C PRO A 312 6.49 -28.99 -18.00
N GLY A 313 6.62 -27.67 -17.89
CA GLY A 313 7.21 -26.82 -18.93
C GLY A 313 6.24 -26.41 -20.05
N LEU A 314 4.97 -26.83 -19.98
CA LEU A 314 3.93 -26.55 -20.97
C LEU A 314 2.62 -26.15 -20.26
N SER A 315 2.71 -25.21 -19.33
CA SER A 315 1.57 -24.75 -18.57
C SER A 315 0.62 -23.93 -19.44
N LEU A 316 -0.69 -24.08 -19.24
CA LEU A 316 -1.73 -23.41 -20.04
C LEU A 316 -2.65 -22.58 -19.14
N SER A 317 -2.81 -21.30 -19.43
CA SER A 317 -3.77 -20.45 -18.71
C SER A 317 -5.20 -20.97 -18.90
N GLN A 318 -5.93 -21.09 -17.80
CA GLN A 318 -7.33 -21.55 -17.77
C GLN A 318 -8.30 -20.42 -17.43
N GLY A 319 -7.84 -19.35 -16.79
CA GLY A 319 -8.66 -18.19 -16.41
C GLY A 319 -8.32 -17.64 -15.02
N PHE A 320 -9.26 -16.92 -14.43
CA PHE A 320 -9.10 -16.25 -13.14
C PHE A 320 -10.29 -16.47 -12.20
N ILE A 321 -10.05 -16.42 -10.90
CA ILE A 321 -11.06 -16.49 -9.83
C ILE A 321 -11.00 -15.18 -9.01
N PRO A 322 -12.10 -14.42 -8.85
CA PRO A 322 -12.08 -13.20 -8.04
C PRO A 322 -12.02 -13.57 -6.55
N VAL A 323 -11.20 -12.85 -5.79
CA VAL A 323 -11.05 -13.05 -4.34
C VAL A 323 -11.11 -11.70 -3.61
N GLY A 324 -10.82 -11.70 -2.31
CA GLY A 324 -10.79 -10.49 -1.50
C GLY A 324 -9.59 -9.61 -1.83
N TRP A 325 -9.48 -8.50 -1.10
CA TRP A 325 -8.42 -7.52 -1.25
C TRP A 325 -7.07 -8.09 -0.79
N TYR A 326 -6.10 -8.08 -1.70
CA TYR A 326 -4.70 -8.44 -1.44
C TYR A 326 -4.52 -9.90 -0.99
N PRO A 327 -4.84 -10.92 -1.82
CA PRO A 327 -4.64 -12.33 -1.46
C PRO A 327 -3.17 -12.65 -1.17
N THR A 328 -2.92 -13.26 -0.01
CA THR A 328 -1.58 -13.51 0.54
C THR A 328 -1.14 -14.97 0.45
N SER A 329 -2.02 -15.93 0.75
CA SER A 329 -1.72 -17.37 0.76
C SER A 329 -2.87 -18.18 0.17
N VAL A 330 -2.53 -19.29 -0.49
CA VAL A 330 -3.49 -20.21 -1.11
C VAL A 330 -3.17 -21.64 -0.66
N LYS A 331 -4.21 -22.42 -0.34
CA LYS A 331 -4.11 -23.85 -0.01
C LYS A 331 -5.32 -24.59 -0.59
N VAL A 332 -5.17 -25.88 -0.86
CA VAL A 332 -6.24 -26.73 -1.39
C VAL A 332 -6.47 -27.91 -0.46
N LEU A 333 -7.73 -28.18 -0.13
CA LEU A 333 -8.16 -29.38 0.59
C LEU A 333 -9.32 -30.04 -0.16
N GLY A 334 -9.07 -31.21 -0.75
CA GLY A 334 -10.03 -31.87 -1.62
C GLY A 334 -10.36 -30.99 -2.83
N SER A 335 -11.63 -30.60 -2.97
CA SER A 335 -12.11 -29.67 -3.99
C SER A 335 -12.18 -28.21 -3.52
N LYS A 336 -11.90 -27.92 -2.25
CA LYS A 336 -11.95 -26.55 -1.72
C LYS A 336 -10.61 -25.85 -1.91
N ILE A 337 -10.68 -24.63 -2.43
CA ILE A 337 -9.60 -23.65 -2.49
C ILE A 337 -9.80 -22.70 -1.31
N LEU A 338 -8.76 -22.54 -0.50
CA LEU A 338 -8.70 -21.65 0.64
C LEU A 338 -7.80 -20.48 0.28
N VAL A 339 -8.22 -19.25 0.56
CA VAL A 339 -7.45 -18.03 0.23
C VAL A 339 -7.50 -17.06 1.40
N THR A 340 -6.34 -16.68 1.95
CA THR A 340 -6.26 -15.56 2.89
C THR A 340 -6.15 -14.26 2.11
N ASN A 341 -6.96 -13.26 2.45
CA ASN A 341 -6.95 -11.91 1.86
C ASN A 341 -6.50 -10.92 2.93
N GLY A 342 -5.37 -10.23 2.69
CA GLY A 342 -4.67 -9.39 3.65
C GLY A 342 -5.49 -8.20 4.14
N LYS A 343 -6.12 -7.48 3.21
CA LYS A 343 -6.90 -6.25 3.47
C LYS A 343 -8.42 -6.53 3.53
N GLY A 344 -8.82 -7.80 3.47
CA GLY A 344 -10.22 -8.20 3.66
C GLY A 344 -11.09 -8.01 2.43
N ASN A 345 -12.30 -7.45 2.59
CA ASN A 345 -13.29 -7.33 1.52
C ASN A 345 -13.90 -5.93 1.38
N THR A 346 -13.48 -4.94 2.16
CA THR A 346 -14.11 -3.62 2.11
C THR A 346 -13.12 -2.52 2.47
N PRO A 347 -13.19 -1.38 1.77
CA PRO A 347 -12.62 -0.14 2.29
C PRO A 347 -13.56 0.40 3.39
N MET A 348 -13.09 1.38 4.16
CA MET A 348 -13.76 1.83 5.37
C MET A 348 -13.48 3.30 5.64
N ALA A 349 -14.54 4.05 5.94
CA ALA A 349 -14.42 5.35 6.59
C ALA A 349 -13.86 5.20 8.01
N ASN A 350 -13.12 6.21 8.46
CA ASN A 350 -12.60 6.30 9.83
C ASN A 350 -13.04 7.59 10.54
N PRO A 351 -14.33 7.93 10.60
CA PRO A 351 -14.75 9.16 11.26
C PRO A 351 -14.62 9.07 12.80
N GLN A 352 -14.44 7.86 13.34
CA GLN A 352 -13.95 7.56 14.69
C GLN A 352 -12.46 7.18 14.69
N GLY A 353 -11.68 7.71 13.74
CA GLY A 353 -10.22 7.70 13.80
C GLY A 353 -9.74 8.16 15.18
N PRO A 354 -8.48 7.92 15.53
CA PRO A 354 -7.95 7.90 16.90
C PRO A 354 -8.61 8.89 17.86
N GLN A 355 -9.32 8.35 18.87
CA GLN A 355 -10.22 9.14 19.72
C GLN A 355 -9.57 9.47 21.10
N PRO A 356 -9.31 10.75 21.39
CA PRO A 356 -8.64 11.27 22.59
C PRO A 356 -9.20 10.99 23.99
N ILE A 357 -10.34 10.30 24.11
CA ILE A 357 -11.10 10.25 25.39
C ILE A 357 -11.55 8.86 25.80
N SER A 358 -11.12 7.82 25.09
CA SER A 358 -11.32 6.47 25.56
C SER A 358 -10.38 6.20 26.74
N LYS A 359 -10.93 6.13 27.96
CA LYS A 359 -10.22 5.65 29.16
C LYS A 359 -9.69 4.20 29.07
N VAL A 360 -9.92 3.54 27.93
CA VAL A 360 -9.57 2.15 27.62
C VAL A 360 -8.45 2.08 26.58
N ASP A 361 -7.85 3.21 26.20
CA ASP A 361 -6.74 3.25 25.26
C ASP A 361 -5.44 2.79 25.94
N ASN A 362 -4.83 1.76 25.38
CA ASN A 362 -3.54 1.19 25.81
C ASN A 362 -2.52 1.12 24.66
N SER A 363 -2.78 1.84 23.56
CA SER A 363 -2.09 1.70 22.27
C SER A 363 -0.79 2.51 22.13
N GLY A 364 -0.20 2.97 23.25
CA GLY A 364 0.98 3.83 23.24
C GLY A 364 2.07 3.36 22.26
N TYR A 365 2.75 4.30 21.62
CA TYR A 365 3.87 4.11 20.67
C TYR A 365 3.75 2.90 19.76
N HIS A 366 3.03 2.98 18.63
CA HIS A 366 3.06 1.93 17.60
C HIS A 366 2.78 0.52 18.17
N MET A 367 2.49 0.30 19.46
CA MET A 367 2.41 -1.00 20.09
C MET A 367 1.09 -1.53 19.63
N GLY A 368 1.12 -2.41 18.62
CA GLY A 368 -0.07 -2.72 17.87
C GLY A 368 -1.27 -2.96 18.77
N SER A 369 -2.37 -2.26 18.49
CA SER A 369 -3.49 -2.13 19.41
C SER A 369 -3.95 -3.51 19.88
N THR A 370 -3.93 -3.70 21.21
CA THR A 370 -4.48 -4.91 21.86
C THR A 370 -5.89 -4.69 22.39
N ALA A 371 -6.45 -3.46 22.26
CA ALA A 371 -7.71 -3.09 22.87
C ALA A 371 -8.70 -2.43 21.90
N ASN A 372 -9.79 -3.15 21.67
CA ASN A 372 -11.11 -2.71 21.23
C ASN A 372 -11.31 -2.27 19.76
N SER A 373 -12.48 -2.67 19.24
CA SER A 373 -13.14 -2.26 17.99
C SER A 373 -13.44 -0.76 17.85
N ARG A 374 -12.81 0.11 18.66
CA ARG A 374 -13.09 1.56 18.72
C ARG A 374 -12.00 2.43 18.09
N LEU A 375 -10.81 1.91 17.84
CA LEU A 375 -9.73 2.66 17.16
C LEU A 375 -9.83 2.43 15.65
N GLN A 376 -10.28 3.43 14.89
CA GLN A 376 -10.33 3.37 13.43
C GLN A 376 -9.04 3.93 12.78
N TYR A 377 -7.88 3.53 13.28
CA TYR A 377 -6.60 3.88 12.64
C TYR A 377 -6.40 3.02 11.39
N ILE A 378 -6.06 3.64 10.24
CA ILE A 378 -6.08 2.99 8.92
C ILE A 378 -5.20 1.73 8.89
N ALA A 379 -4.02 1.78 9.52
CA ALA A 379 -3.07 0.67 9.54
C ALA A 379 -3.60 -0.61 10.19
N GLY A 380 -4.64 -0.49 11.04
CA GLY A 380 -5.29 -1.60 11.71
C GLY A 380 -6.76 -1.78 11.34
N LEU A 381 -7.29 -0.94 10.44
CA LEU A 381 -8.70 -0.83 10.14
C LEU A 381 -9.19 -2.03 9.32
N PHE A 382 -8.39 -2.44 8.33
CA PHE A 382 -8.75 -3.48 7.38
C PHE A 382 -8.47 -4.87 7.96
N LYS A 383 -9.52 -5.58 8.38
CA LYS A 383 -9.40 -6.98 8.83
C LYS A 383 -9.41 -7.93 7.66
N GLY A 384 -8.45 -8.85 7.65
CA GLY A 384 -8.33 -9.87 6.62
C GLY A 384 -9.48 -10.86 6.62
N THR A 385 -9.53 -11.69 5.58
CA THR A 385 -10.55 -12.75 5.46
C THR A 385 -9.94 -14.05 4.95
N LEU A 386 -10.59 -15.17 5.25
CA LEU A 386 -10.36 -16.48 4.64
C LEU A 386 -11.52 -16.79 3.70
N SER A 387 -11.27 -16.83 2.40
CA SER A 387 -12.26 -17.28 1.40
C SER A 387 -12.25 -18.80 1.28
N PHE A 388 -13.44 -19.39 1.23
CA PHE A 388 -13.71 -20.78 0.92
C PHE A 388 -14.37 -20.86 -0.45
N ILE A 389 -13.68 -21.45 -1.42
CA ILE A 389 -14.12 -21.46 -2.81
C ILE A 389 -14.11 -22.91 -3.31
N ASP A 390 -15.23 -23.41 -3.79
CA ASP A 390 -15.22 -24.70 -4.49
C ASP A 390 -14.50 -24.57 -5.83
N ALA A 391 -13.61 -25.51 -6.14
CA ALA A 391 -12.86 -25.52 -7.38
C ALA A 391 -13.83 -25.45 -8.58
N PRO A 392 -13.72 -24.40 -9.42
CA PRO A 392 -14.72 -24.15 -10.44
C PRO A 392 -14.65 -25.19 -11.56
N LYS A 393 -15.81 -25.58 -12.07
CA LYS A 393 -15.89 -26.24 -13.38
C LYS A 393 -15.48 -25.25 -14.48
N PRO A 394 -15.07 -25.72 -15.68
CA PRO A 394 -14.63 -24.84 -16.77
C PRO A 394 -15.61 -23.70 -17.11
N GLU A 395 -16.92 -23.97 -17.14
CA GLU A 395 -17.92 -22.93 -17.42
C GLU A 395 -18.01 -21.88 -16.31
N GLN A 396 -17.88 -22.29 -15.04
CA GLN A 396 -17.86 -21.35 -13.91
C GLN A 396 -16.57 -20.52 -13.92
N LEU A 397 -15.43 -21.12 -14.29
CA LEU A 397 -14.16 -20.40 -14.40
C LEU A 397 -14.23 -19.30 -15.47
N LYS A 398 -14.96 -19.51 -16.57
CA LYS A 398 -15.21 -18.44 -17.57
C LYS A 398 -16.02 -17.28 -16.98
N VAL A 399 -17.02 -17.56 -16.14
CA VAL A 399 -17.82 -16.52 -15.45
C VAL A 399 -16.94 -15.74 -14.49
N TYR A 400 -16.19 -16.43 -13.64
CA TYR A 400 -15.25 -15.81 -12.72
C TYR A 400 -14.16 -14.99 -13.44
N THR A 401 -13.68 -15.48 -14.58
CA THR A 401 -12.71 -14.75 -15.41
C THR A 401 -13.30 -13.43 -15.90
N LYS A 402 -14.52 -13.43 -16.44
CA LYS A 402 -15.21 -12.19 -16.86
C LYS A 402 -15.40 -11.22 -15.69
N GLN A 403 -15.70 -11.75 -14.51
CA GLN A 403 -15.86 -10.97 -13.30
C GLN A 403 -14.54 -10.30 -12.86
N VAL A 404 -13.42 -11.03 -12.92
CA VAL A 404 -12.08 -10.46 -12.68
C VAL A 404 -11.76 -9.33 -13.65
N TYR A 405 -11.99 -9.52 -14.96
CA TYR A 405 -11.80 -8.43 -15.93
C TYR A 405 -12.73 -7.23 -15.67
N ALA A 406 -13.97 -7.45 -15.23
CA ALA A 406 -14.91 -6.38 -14.89
C ALA A 406 -14.55 -5.65 -13.59
N ASN A 407 -13.72 -6.27 -12.75
CA ASN A 407 -13.22 -5.69 -11.50
C ASN A 407 -11.94 -4.87 -11.70
N THR A 408 -11.25 -5.06 -12.82
CA THR A 408 -9.96 -4.46 -13.09
C THR A 408 -10.12 -3.24 -14.01
N PRO A 409 -9.73 -2.03 -13.56
CA PRO A 409 -9.70 -0.85 -14.43
C PRO A 409 -8.55 -0.88 -15.44
N PHE A 410 -7.50 -1.66 -15.19
CA PHE A 410 -6.38 -1.83 -16.11
C PHE A 410 -6.80 -2.53 -17.41
N THR A 411 -6.34 -2.02 -18.55
CA THR A 411 -6.48 -2.66 -19.87
C THR A 411 -5.25 -2.33 -20.72
N ASP A 412 -4.85 -3.22 -21.65
CA ASP A 412 -3.75 -2.94 -22.58
C ASP A 412 -3.99 -1.66 -23.39
N LYS A 413 -5.25 -1.36 -23.71
CA LYS A 413 -5.61 -0.15 -24.46
C LYS A 413 -5.24 1.12 -23.70
N ARG A 414 -5.44 1.16 -22.37
CA ARG A 414 -5.11 2.33 -21.54
C ARG A 414 -3.60 2.59 -21.41
N THR A 415 -2.77 1.58 -21.65
CA THR A 415 -1.30 1.76 -21.75
C THR A 415 -0.91 2.58 -22.99
N ILE A 416 -1.67 2.43 -24.09
CA ILE A 416 -1.42 3.09 -25.37
C ILE A 416 -2.15 4.43 -25.46
N THR A 417 -3.40 4.48 -24.98
CA THR A 417 -4.26 5.66 -25.05
C THR A 417 -5.08 5.78 -23.78
N ALA A 418 -4.75 6.78 -22.97
CA ALA A 418 -5.46 7.12 -21.76
C ALA A 418 -6.85 7.71 -22.05
N ASP A 419 -7.71 7.64 -21.04
CA ASP A 419 -8.99 8.34 -21.06
C ASP A 419 -8.76 9.85 -21.06
N GLY A 420 -9.64 10.58 -21.76
CA GLY A 420 -9.50 12.03 -21.89
C GLY A 420 -10.31 12.61 -23.03
N GLU A 421 -10.29 13.93 -23.11
CA GLU A 421 -11.05 14.72 -24.06
C GLU A 421 -10.15 15.23 -25.20
N ALA A 422 -10.69 15.31 -26.42
CA ALA A 422 -9.97 15.89 -27.54
C ALA A 422 -9.74 17.39 -27.31
N GLY A 423 -8.52 17.88 -27.59
CA GLY A 423 -8.14 19.28 -27.38
C GLY A 423 -7.83 19.64 -25.92
N ASN A 424 -7.83 18.67 -25.01
CA ASN A 424 -7.42 18.88 -23.62
C ASN A 424 -5.89 19.10 -23.53
N PRO A 425 -5.39 19.97 -22.63
CA PRO A 425 -3.97 20.14 -22.35
C PRO A 425 -3.26 18.87 -21.87
N ILE A 426 -3.99 17.92 -21.27
CA ILE A 426 -3.46 16.62 -20.87
C ILE A 426 -3.46 15.68 -22.08
N PRO A 427 -2.28 15.25 -22.55
CA PRO A 427 -2.18 14.31 -23.65
C PRO A 427 -2.86 12.97 -23.30
N ARG A 428 -3.34 12.26 -24.30
CA ARG A 428 -3.88 10.90 -24.13
C ARG A 428 -2.88 9.83 -24.54
N LYS A 429 -1.88 10.22 -25.34
CA LYS A 429 -0.83 9.35 -25.87
C LYS A 429 0.52 9.98 -25.66
N GLN A 430 1.55 9.14 -25.57
CA GLN A 430 2.92 9.58 -25.31
C GLN A 430 3.48 10.57 -26.34
N ASN A 431 3.03 10.51 -27.60
CA ASN A 431 3.50 11.36 -28.69
C ASN A 431 2.65 12.63 -28.89
N GLU A 432 1.56 12.78 -28.15
CA GLU A 432 0.76 14.00 -28.15
C GLU A 432 1.46 15.06 -27.28
N LYS A 433 1.41 16.32 -27.70
CA LYS A 433 2.10 17.41 -27.01
C LYS A 433 1.16 18.11 -26.04
N SER A 434 1.63 18.31 -24.80
CA SER A 434 1.01 19.24 -23.87
C SER A 434 1.53 20.67 -24.10
N PRO A 435 0.71 21.71 -23.93
CA PRO A 435 1.22 23.08 -23.80
C PRO A 435 1.95 23.31 -22.45
N ILE A 436 1.82 22.39 -21.50
CA ILE A 436 2.53 22.38 -20.22
C ILE A 436 3.89 21.71 -20.44
N LYS A 437 4.98 22.35 -19.99
CA LYS A 437 6.36 21.85 -20.09
C LYS A 437 7.03 21.61 -18.74
N HIS A 438 6.59 22.31 -17.69
CA HIS A 438 7.15 22.20 -16.35
C HIS A 438 6.09 21.70 -15.37
N VAL A 439 6.37 20.55 -14.76
CA VAL A 439 5.57 19.93 -13.72
C VAL A 439 6.30 20.11 -12.39
N PHE A 440 5.61 20.71 -11.42
CA PHE A 440 6.05 20.82 -10.04
C PHE A 440 5.16 19.93 -9.19
N TYR A 441 5.77 19.01 -8.44
CA TYR A 441 5.10 18.01 -7.66
C TYR A 441 5.49 18.15 -6.20
N ILE A 442 4.56 18.58 -5.38
CA ILE A 442 4.77 18.87 -3.96
C ILE A 442 4.17 17.74 -3.13
N ILE A 443 5.01 17.10 -2.32
CA ILE A 443 4.64 16.08 -1.35
C ILE A 443 4.62 16.72 0.04
N LYS A 444 3.49 16.57 0.73
CA LYS A 444 3.20 17.04 2.09
C LYS A 444 2.96 15.86 3.04
N GLU A 445 2.77 16.13 4.33
CA GLU A 445 2.66 15.12 5.40
C GLU A 445 1.35 15.21 6.23
N ASN A 446 1.04 14.10 6.87
CA ASN A 446 -0.20 13.38 6.56
C ASN A 446 -1.50 14.02 7.03
N ARG A 447 -2.47 14.17 6.12
CA ARG A 447 -3.81 14.70 6.44
C ARG A 447 -4.93 14.02 5.67
N THR A 448 -6.10 13.93 6.30
CA THR A 448 -7.34 13.60 5.60
C THR A 448 -8.03 14.83 5.05
N TYR A 449 -8.89 14.63 4.04
CA TYR A 449 -9.66 15.71 3.41
C TYR A 449 -10.46 16.49 4.46
N ASP A 450 -11.19 15.79 5.33
CA ASP A 450 -12.03 16.44 6.33
C ASP A 450 -11.25 17.28 7.36
N GLN A 451 -9.99 16.91 7.67
CA GLN A 451 -9.15 17.66 8.60
C GLN A 451 -8.79 19.05 8.08
N VAL A 452 -8.67 19.22 6.76
CA VAL A 452 -8.24 20.48 6.14
C VAL A 452 -9.41 21.19 5.46
N LEU A 453 -10.15 20.49 4.60
CA LEU A 453 -11.20 21.03 3.73
C LEU A 453 -12.61 20.59 4.13
N GLY A 454 -12.79 19.98 5.31
CA GLY A 454 -14.12 19.57 5.80
C GLY A 454 -15.10 20.75 5.96
N ASP A 455 -14.61 21.98 6.10
CA ASP A 455 -15.38 23.23 6.18
C ASP A 455 -15.63 23.88 4.80
N MET A 456 -15.18 23.28 3.69
CA MET A 456 -15.43 23.79 2.33
C MET A 456 -16.87 23.51 1.87
N PRO A 457 -17.73 24.54 1.70
CA PRO A 457 -19.16 24.33 1.45
C PRO A 457 -19.51 23.68 0.11
N LYS A 458 -18.60 23.76 -0.87
CA LYS A 458 -18.78 23.21 -2.23
C LYS A 458 -18.43 21.73 -2.34
N GLY A 459 -17.77 21.16 -1.34
CA GLY A 459 -17.31 19.77 -1.36
C GLY A 459 -18.11 18.89 -0.40
N ASN A 460 -17.93 17.59 -0.54
CA ASN A 460 -18.46 16.60 0.40
C ASN A 460 -17.59 16.54 1.69
N GLY A 461 -17.64 17.56 2.55
CA GLY A 461 -16.85 17.62 3.79
C GLY A 461 -17.69 17.55 5.08
N ASP A 462 -17.13 17.01 6.17
CA ASP A 462 -17.69 17.16 7.53
C ASP A 462 -16.92 18.22 8.34
N SER A 463 -17.49 19.43 8.42
CA SER A 463 -16.91 20.57 9.15
C SER A 463 -16.66 20.31 10.64
N LYS A 464 -17.25 19.28 11.23
CA LYS A 464 -16.96 18.89 12.62
C LYS A 464 -15.58 18.25 12.76
N LEU A 465 -15.09 17.60 11.72
CA LEU A 465 -13.78 16.94 11.69
C LEU A 465 -12.64 17.91 11.31
N THR A 466 -12.97 19.11 10.84
CA THR A 466 -11.99 20.12 10.43
C THR A 466 -11.13 20.61 11.60
N LEU A 467 -9.82 20.42 11.45
CA LEU A 467 -8.78 20.88 12.36
C LEU A 467 -8.12 22.16 11.85
N PHE A 468 -7.73 22.17 10.58
CA PHE A 468 -6.92 23.21 9.98
C PHE A 468 -7.70 23.92 8.87
N GLY A 469 -8.88 24.44 9.22
CA GLY A 469 -9.73 25.20 8.30
C GLY A 469 -9.09 26.53 7.88
N ARG A 470 -9.84 27.33 7.11
CA ARG A 470 -9.35 28.54 6.41
C ARG A 470 -8.46 29.49 7.21
N LYS A 471 -8.70 29.64 8.51
CA LYS A 471 -7.88 30.52 9.36
C LYS A 471 -6.41 30.09 9.41
N ILE A 472 -6.16 28.78 9.35
CA ILE A 472 -4.83 28.16 9.41
C ILE A 472 -4.27 27.94 8.02
N THR A 473 -5.12 27.52 7.06
CA THR A 473 -4.71 27.12 5.71
C THR A 473 -5.36 28.00 4.61
N PRO A 474 -5.21 29.34 4.67
CA PRO A 474 -5.89 30.23 3.74
C PRO A 474 -5.47 30.02 2.27
N ASN A 475 -4.22 29.63 1.99
CA ASN A 475 -3.76 29.40 0.61
C ASN A 475 -4.37 28.11 0.04
N GLN A 476 -4.33 27.00 0.78
CA GLN A 476 -4.94 25.74 0.37
C GLN A 476 -6.45 25.88 0.14
N HIS A 477 -7.15 26.62 1.01
CA HIS A 477 -8.57 26.97 0.78
C HIS A 477 -8.76 27.81 -0.47
N ALA A 478 -7.89 28.80 -0.72
CA ALA A 478 -7.94 29.60 -1.94
C ALA A 478 -7.63 28.79 -3.19
N PHE A 479 -6.79 27.75 -3.11
CA PHE A 479 -6.56 26.82 -4.22
C PHE A 479 -7.83 26.06 -4.56
N ALA A 480 -8.46 25.44 -3.55
CA ALA A 480 -9.71 24.71 -3.69
C ALA A 480 -10.86 25.59 -4.21
N GLU A 481 -10.90 26.87 -3.84
CA GLU A 481 -11.93 27.80 -4.29
C GLU A 481 -11.73 28.30 -5.71
N ASN A 482 -10.52 28.77 -6.02
CA ASN A 482 -10.24 29.52 -7.23
C ASN A 482 -9.84 28.63 -8.40
N TYR A 483 -9.35 27.42 -8.14
CA TYR A 483 -9.04 26.41 -9.15
C TYR A 483 -10.08 25.29 -9.12
N VAL A 484 -9.63 24.05 -8.96
CA VAL A 484 -10.49 22.88 -8.81
C VAL A 484 -10.60 22.46 -7.34
N LEU A 485 -11.80 22.14 -6.89
CA LEU A 485 -12.01 21.46 -5.62
C LEU A 485 -12.08 19.95 -5.88
N LEU A 486 -11.08 19.22 -5.38
CA LEU A 486 -11.01 17.76 -5.44
C LEU A 486 -11.56 17.18 -4.14
N ASP A 487 -12.89 16.98 -4.09
CA ASP A 487 -13.55 16.39 -2.91
C ASP A 487 -13.64 14.87 -2.98
N ASN A 488 -13.02 14.22 -3.96
CA ASN A 488 -13.09 12.77 -4.14
C ASN A 488 -11.71 12.21 -4.51
N PHE A 489 -10.67 12.66 -3.81
CA PHE A 489 -9.28 12.24 -4.00
C PHE A 489 -8.82 11.30 -2.89
N TYR A 490 -8.12 10.22 -3.26
CA TYR A 490 -7.64 9.20 -2.34
C TYR A 490 -6.14 8.97 -2.50
N VAL A 491 -5.39 8.97 -1.41
CA VAL A 491 -4.03 8.42 -1.46
C VAL A 491 -4.10 6.91 -1.67
N ASP A 492 -3.16 6.34 -2.41
CA ASP A 492 -3.11 4.88 -2.60
C ASP A 492 -2.50 4.14 -1.38
N ALA A 493 -1.91 4.89 -0.44
CA ALA A 493 -1.14 4.38 0.69
C ALA A 493 -1.87 4.43 2.05
N GLU A 494 -1.48 3.55 2.96
CA GLU A 494 -1.93 3.58 4.34
C GLU A 494 -1.03 4.40 5.27
N VAL A 495 0.29 4.40 5.08
CA VAL A 495 1.27 5.15 5.89
C VAL A 495 2.48 5.59 5.05
N SER A 496 3.40 6.41 5.56
CA SER A 496 4.48 7.00 4.74
C SER A 496 5.44 5.96 4.17
N ALA A 497 5.46 4.77 4.80
CA ALA A 497 6.15 3.59 4.31
C ALA A 497 5.91 3.28 2.84
N ASP A 498 4.64 3.13 2.52
CA ASP A 498 4.12 2.85 1.21
C ASP A 498 3.74 4.16 0.52
N GLY A 499 3.43 5.24 1.25
CA GLY A 499 3.12 6.59 0.75
C GLY A 499 4.15 7.14 -0.22
N HIS A 500 5.42 7.18 0.17
CA HIS A 500 6.49 7.63 -0.71
C HIS A 500 6.74 6.69 -1.90
N ASN A 501 6.48 5.38 -1.76
CA ASN A 501 6.59 4.44 -2.88
C ASN A 501 5.45 4.66 -3.89
N TRP A 502 4.22 4.78 -3.40
CA TRP A 502 3.03 5.09 -4.20
C TRP A 502 3.17 6.43 -4.91
N SER A 503 3.61 7.46 -4.19
CA SER A 503 3.74 8.82 -4.72
C SER A 503 4.86 8.98 -5.74
N MET A 504 5.85 8.08 -5.78
CA MET A 504 6.98 8.15 -6.72
C MET A 504 7.04 7.02 -7.75
N ALA A 505 6.19 5.99 -7.64
CA ALA A 505 6.21 4.85 -8.57
C ALA A 505 4.83 4.25 -8.89
N ALA A 506 3.74 4.79 -8.35
CA ALA A 506 2.39 4.22 -8.43
C ALA A 506 2.37 2.72 -8.05
N TYR A 507 3.24 2.31 -7.12
CA TYR A 507 3.36 0.91 -6.71
C TYR A 507 4.18 0.77 -5.43
N ALA A 508 3.66 0.03 -4.46
CA ALA A 508 4.43 -0.49 -3.33
C ALA A 508 4.71 -1.98 -3.52
N THR A 509 5.97 -2.40 -3.34
CA THR A 509 6.35 -3.81 -3.51
C THR A 509 5.80 -4.67 -2.37
N ASP A 510 5.71 -5.99 -2.60
CA ASP A 510 5.30 -6.93 -1.55
C ASP A 510 6.22 -6.89 -0.31
N VAL A 511 7.46 -6.42 -0.48
CA VAL A 511 8.38 -6.20 0.64
C VAL A 511 7.88 -5.08 1.53
N VAL A 512 7.50 -3.94 0.94
CA VAL A 512 6.98 -2.79 1.67
C VAL A 512 5.68 -3.18 2.36
N GLU A 513 4.68 -3.66 1.60
CA GLU A 513 3.34 -4.04 2.08
C GLU A 513 3.36 -5.04 3.22
N LYS A 514 4.29 -6.01 3.19
CA LYS A 514 4.38 -7.00 4.26
C LYS A 514 5.08 -6.43 5.50
N THR A 515 6.08 -5.56 5.36
CA THR A 515 7.04 -5.21 6.44
C THR A 515 6.71 -3.95 7.21
N TRP A 516 6.10 -2.95 6.58
CA TRP A 516 5.69 -1.74 7.29
C TRP A 516 4.81 -2.02 8.52
N PRO A 517 3.85 -2.98 8.52
CA PRO A 517 2.97 -3.21 9.66
C PRO A 517 3.71 -3.68 10.92
N THR A 518 4.81 -4.41 10.76
CA THR A 518 5.65 -4.82 11.90
C THR A 518 6.45 -3.64 12.44
N SER A 519 6.91 -2.73 11.56
CA SER A 519 7.66 -1.55 12.00
C SER A 519 6.76 -0.49 12.65
N TYR A 520 5.65 -0.12 12.01
CA TYR A 520 4.59 0.73 12.59
C TYR A 520 3.82 0.01 13.72
N GLY A 521 4.10 -1.27 13.93
CA GLY A 521 3.65 -2.05 15.07
C GLY A 521 4.60 -1.98 16.29
N ALA A 522 5.71 -1.23 16.21
CA ALA A 522 6.81 -1.26 17.19
C ALA A 522 7.32 -2.69 17.44
N ARG A 523 7.10 -3.59 16.48
CA ARG A 523 7.49 -4.99 16.56
C ARG A 523 8.86 -5.25 15.97
N GLY A 524 9.58 -4.21 15.56
CA GLY A 524 10.95 -4.26 15.07
C GLY A 524 11.05 -4.20 13.55
N GLY A 525 12.26 -4.41 13.02
CA GLY A 525 12.57 -4.20 11.61
C GLY A 525 13.01 -2.76 11.33
N SER A 526 13.46 -2.51 10.11
CA SER A 526 13.76 -1.16 9.64
C SER A 526 12.83 -0.78 8.50
N THR A 527 12.30 0.42 8.58
CA THR A 527 11.49 1.05 7.57
C THR A 527 12.28 1.45 6.33
N SER A 528 13.42 2.14 6.49
CA SER A 528 14.29 2.62 5.39
C SER A 528 13.54 2.86 4.07
N PHE A 529 12.52 3.72 4.15
CA PHE A 529 11.72 4.15 3.01
C PHE A 529 12.52 5.15 2.18
N GLU A 530 11.90 5.76 1.17
CA GLU A 530 12.56 6.78 0.35
C GLU A 530 13.89 6.35 -0.29
N GLY A 531 13.91 5.12 -0.81
CA GLY A 531 15.11 4.58 -1.43
C GLY A 531 16.19 4.12 -0.43
N GLY A 532 15.84 3.94 0.85
CA GLY A 532 16.80 3.50 1.86
C GLY A 532 17.26 2.04 1.73
N ARG A 533 16.54 1.18 0.97
CA ARG A 533 16.89 -0.24 0.81
C ARG A 533 16.54 -0.77 -0.59
N PRO A 534 17.50 -1.25 -1.40
CA PRO A 534 17.24 -1.69 -2.79
C PRO A 534 16.16 -2.77 -2.98
N VAL A 535 15.92 -3.61 -1.97
CA VAL A 535 14.88 -4.66 -2.01
C VAL A 535 13.46 -4.11 -1.94
N THR A 536 13.26 -2.83 -1.62
CA THR A 536 11.92 -2.22 -1.63
C THR A 536 11.56 -1.63 -3.00
N TYR A 537 12.52 -1.56 -3.94
CA TYR A 537 12.35 -0.81 -5.17
C TYR A 537 11.42 -1.55 -6.14
N PRO A 538 10.47 -0.86 -6.76
CA PRO A 538 9.76 -1.37 -7.93
C PRO A 538 10.77 -1.78 -9.02
N LYS A 539 10.45 -2.82 -9.79
CA LYS A 539 11.33 -3.32 -10.87
C LYS A 539 11.80 -2.23 -11.84
N GLY A 540 10.92 -1.30 -12.19
CA GLY A 540 11.18 -0.19 -13.12
C GLY A 540 11.85 1.04 -12.49
N GLY A 541 12.06 1.04 -11.16
CA GLY A 541 12.47 2.20 -10.38
C GLY A 541 11.33 3.17 -10.12
N PHE A 542 11.69 4.40 -9.78
CA PHE A 542 10.77 5.50 -9.48
C PHE A 542 10.69 6.45 -10.69
N ILE A 543 9.79 7.44 -10.66
CA ILE A 543 9.55 8.38 -11.77
C ILE A 543 10.83 9.06 -12.28
N TRP A 544 11.81 9.33 -11.41
CA TRP A 544 13.10 9.87 -11.83
C TRP A 544 13.90 8.91 -12.73
N ASP A 545 13.83 7.60 -12.49
CA ASP A 545 14.43 6.59 -13.38
C ASP A 545 13.76 6.60 -14.76
N TYR A 546 12.45 6.86 -14.82
CA TYR A 546 11.71 7.02 -16.08
C TYR A 546 12.10 8.32 -16.80
N CYS A 547 12.21 9.44 -16.08
CA CYS A 547 12.70 10.69 -16.63
C CYS A 547 14.11 10.53 -17.22
N GLN A 548 15.02 9.88 -16.48
CA GLN A 548 16.38 9.61 -16.93
C GLN A 548 16.41 8.79 -18.23
N ARG A 549 15.59 7.72 -18.32
CA ARG A 549 15.49 6.88 -19.53
C ARG A 549 14.90 7.63 -20.72
N ALA A 550 13.97 8.55 -20.48
CA ALA A 550 13.31 9.33 -21.53
C ALA A 550 14.06 10.61 -21.93
N GLY A 551 15.13 10.97 -21.20
CA GLY A 551 15.84 12.24 -21.41
C GLY A 551 15.05 13.47 -20.96
N VAL A 552 14.05 13.29 -20.10
CA VAL A 552 13.29 14.38 -19.47
C VAL A 552 14.15 14.94 -18.34
N SER A 553 14.35 16.26 -18.31
CA SER A 553 15.13 16.88 -17.23
C SER A 553 14.35 16.89 -15.91
N TYR A 554 15.02 16.55 -14.81
CA TYR A 554 14.40 16.51 -13.49
C TYR A 554 15.31 17.00 -12.37
N ARG A 555 14.69 17.43 -11.28
CA ARG A 555 15.35 17.87 -10.05
C ARG A 555 14.49 17.61 -8.82
N SER A 556 15.13 17.27 -7.70
CA SER A 556 14.46 17.02 -6.43
C SER A 556 14.95 17.95 -5.32
N TYR A 557 13.99 18.36 -4.48
CA TYR A 557 14.13 19.27 -3.34
C TYR A 557 13.61 18.54 -2.09
N GLY A 558 14.50 17.79 -1.43
CA GLY A 558 14.22 17.13 -0.14
C GLY A 558 13.51 15.77 -0.21
N GLU A 559 13.09 15.32 -1.39
CA GLU A 559 12.43 14.01 -1.56
C GLU A 559 13.47 12.95 -1.98
N PHE A 560 13.56 11.84 -1.23
CA PHE A 560 14.55 10.76 -1.40
C PHE A 560 16.02 11.23 -1.29
N GLY A 561 16.25 12.27 -0.48
CA GLY A 561 17.58 12.79 -0.17
C GLY A 561 17.54 14.20 0.41
N ASP A 562 18.71 14.71 0.82
CA ASP A 562 18.87 16.03 1.40
C ASP A 562 20.23 16.65 1.03
N TYR A 563 20.32 17.99 1.01
CA TYR A 563 21.58 18.73 0.86
C TYR A 563 22.52 18.21 -0.24
N GLY A 564 21.97 17.93 -1.42
CA GLY A 564 22.70 17.42 -2.58
C GLY A 564 23.02 15.91 -2.55
N LYS A 565 22.71 15.21 -1.44
CA LYS A 565 22.86 13.75 -1.29
C LYS A 565 21.57 13.05 -1.70
N ALA A 566 21.72 11.95 -2.41
CA ALA A 566 20.61 11.15 -2.92
C ALA A 566 20.62 9.75 -2.31
N ASN A 567 19.44 9.23 -1.96
CA ASN A 567 19.26 7.85 -1.48
C ASN A 567 19.29 6.84 -2.64
N ILE A 568 18.91 7.28 -3.85
CA ILE A 568 18.89 6.45 -5.07
C ILE A 568 19.85 6.98 -6.13
N LYS A 569 20.29 6.07 -7.01
CA LYS A 569 21.27 6.40 -8.07
C LYS A 569 20.74 7.43 -9.07
N SER A 570 19.47 7.33 -9.46
CA SER A 570 18.85 8.25 -10.43
C SER A 570 18.81 9.70 -9.94
N LEU A 571 18.86 9.96 -8.64
CA LEU A 571 18.88 11.31 -8.08
C LEU A 571 20.30 11.89 -7.87
N GLN A 572 21.36 11.12 -8.07
CA GLN A 572 22.73 11.61 -7.91
C GLN A 572 23.03 12.75 -8.89
N GLY A 573 23.37 13.93 -8.38
CA GLY A 573 23.59 15.15 -9.18
C GLY A 573 22.31 15.90 -9.58
N HIS A 574 21.13 15.38 -9.23
CA HIS A 574 19.82 16.00 -9.50
C HIS A 574 19.16 16.56 -8.23
N MET A 575 19.83 16.50 -7.08
CA MET A 575 19.37 17.08 -5.83
C MET A 575 19.80 18.55 -5.69
N CYS A 576 18.93 19.39 -5.12
CA CYS A 576 19.33 20.72 -4.68
C CYS A 576 20.29 20.63 -3.48
N THR A 577 21.41 21.34 -3.54
CA THR A 577 22.46 21.32 -2.50
C THR A 577 22.08 22.06 -1.23
N ALA A 578 21.09 22.96 -1.30
CA ALA A 578 20.60 23.74 -0.18
C ALA A 578 19.28 23.22 0.41
N SER A 579 18.60 22.29 -0.26
CA SER A 579 17.29 21.81 0.18
C SER A 579 17.43 20.79 1.32
N PRO A 580 16.80 21.04 2.48
CA PRO A 580 16.63 20.03 3.52
C PRO A 580 15.70 18.90 3.06
N GLY A 581 15.84 17.73 3.68
CA GLY A 581 14.81 16.69 3.71
C GLY A 581 13.80 16.93 4.84
N PHE A 582 13.22 15.86 5.37
CA PHE A 582 12.34 15.94 6.54
C PHE A 582 13.13 16.32 7.80
N ASP A 583 12.67 17.37 8.45
CA ASP A 583 13.16 17.83 9.76
C ASP A 583 12.14 18.84 10.30
N MET A 584 11.51 18.50 11.43
CA MET A 584 10.47 19.32 12.06
C MET A 584 11.01 20.57 12.76
N ASP A 585 12.33 20.72 12.92
CA ASP A 585 12.95 21.95 13.41
C ASP A 585 13.25 22.94 12.30
N ILE A 586 13.20 22.50 11.04
CA ILE A 586 13.37 23.35 9.87
C ILE A 586 12.00 23.82 9.39
N LYS A 587 11.78 25.13 9.37
CA LYS A 587 10.55 25.71 8.78
C LYS A 587 10.46 25.37 7.29
N ASP A 588 9.26 25.15 6.79
CA ASP A 588 9.03 24.96 5.35
C ASP A 588 9.42 26.23 4.58
N GLN A 589 9.39 27.41 5.21
CA GLN A 589 9.98 28.63 4.63
C GLN A 589 11.44 28.45 4.18
N VAL A 590 12.26 27.71 4.92
CA VAL A 590 13.66 27.44 4.56
C VAL A 590 13.74 26.54 3.33
N ARG A 591 12.83 25.55 3.23
CA ARG A 591 12.72 24.68 2.04
C ARG A 591 12.33 25.51 0.81
N VAL A 592 11.40 26.45 0.97
CA VAL A 592 11.01 27.40 -0.08
C VAL A 592 12.15 28.33 -0.45
N ASP A 593 12.90 28.89 0.51
CA ASP A 593 14.04 29.76 0.22
C ASP A 593 15.12 29.03 -0.59
N ALA A 594 15.42 27.78 -0.23
CA ALA A 594 16.34 26.92 -0.97
C ALA A 594 15.85 26.61 -2.39
N TRP A 595 14.55 26.33 -2.55
CA TRP A 595 13.95 26.13 -3.87
C TRP A 595 13.96 27.42 -4.70
N GLN A 596 13.53 28.57 -4.15
CA GLN A 596 13.48 29.86 -4.86
C GLN A 596 14.86 30.26 -5.39
N HIS A 597 15.89 30.18 -4.54
CA HIS A 597 17.25 30.52 -4.93
C HIS A 597 17.75 29.69 -6.12
N ASP A 598 17.54 28.38 -6.05
CA ASP A 598 17.97 27.45 -7.08
C ASP A 598 17.10 27.56 -8.36
N PHE A 599 15.78 27.71 -8.20
CA PHE A 599 14.84 27.97 -9.28
C PHE A 599 15.22 29.24 -10.06
N ASP A 600 15.54 30.33 -9.38
CA ASP A 600 15.92 31.60 -10.03
C ASP A 600 17.21 31.45 -10.83
N SER A 601 18.19 30.73 -10.30
CA SER A 601 19.43 30.40 -11.02
C SER A 601 19.14 29.60 -12.30
N LEU A 602 18.30 28.56 -12.20
CA LEU A 602 17.90 27.73 -13.33
C LEU A 602 17.04 28.53 -14.35
N LEU A 603 16.20 29.44 -13.87
CA LEU A 603 15.34 30.29 -14.68
C LEU A 603 16.16 31.31 -15.49
N VAL A 604 17.17 31.92 -14.88
CA VAL A 604 18.13 32.82 -15.56
C VAL A 604 18.91 32.05 -16.62
N ALA A 605 19.40 30.87 -16.29
CA ALA A 605 20.12 30.00 -17.21
C ALA A 605 19.23 29.39 -18.31
N GLY A 606 17.90 29.45 -18.16
CA GLY A 606 16.95 28.90 -19.13
C GLY A 606 16.90 27.36 -19.13
N VAL A 607 17.23 26.74 -18.00
CA VAL A 607 17.37 25.28 -17.84
C VAL A 607 16.51 24.73 -16.70
N VAL A 608 15.40 25.40 -16.35
CA VAL A 608 14.45 24.87 -15.36
C VAL A 608 14.02 23.47 -15.79
N PRO A 609 14.16 22.45 -14.92
CA PRO A 609 13.80 21.08 -15.24
C PRO A 609 12.32 20.94 -15.63
N GLN A 610 12.03 19.96 -16.46
CA GLN A 610 10.65 19.63 -16.84
C GLN A 610 9.88 18.99 -15.68
N PHE A 611 10.54 18.24 -14.81
CA PHE A 611 9.93 17.61 -13.64
C PHE A 611 10.65 18.01 -12.34
N ASN A 612 9.92 18.53 -11.37
CA ASN A 612 10.47 19.03 -10.11
C ASN A 612 9.70 18.42 -8.94
N THR A 613 10.38 17.74 -8.02
CA THR A 613 9.78 17.18 -6.80
C THR A 613 10.18 17.98 -5.58
N LEU A 614 9.22 18.37 -4.74
CA LEU A 614 9.44 19.20 -3.56
C LEU A 614 8.81 18.54 -2.34
N ARG A 615 9.56 18.43 -1.24
CA ARG A 615 9.05 18.02 0.06
C ARG A 615 8.74 19.26 0.90
N ILE A 616 7.52 19.36 1.42
CA ILE A 616 7.04 20.46 2.28
C ILE A 616 6.25 19.81 3.42
N SER A 617 6.92 19.55 4.55
CA SER A 617 6.55 18.46 5.47
C SER A 617 6.11 18.92 6.87
N ASN A 618 6.07 20.22 7.17
CA ASN A 618 5.81 20.66 8.55
C ASN A 618 4.36 20.50 8.99
N ASP A 619 3.45 20.17 8.09
CA ASP A 619 2.15 19.68 8.46
C ASP A 619 2.19 18.30 9.12
N HIS A 620 3.32 17.59 9.19
CA HIS A 620 3.48 16.47 10.13
C HIS A 620 3.30 16.90 11.60
N THR A 621 3.74 18.13 11.92
CA THR A 621 3.75 18.76 13.25
C THR A 621 4.65 18.09 14.30
N SER A 622 4.94 18.79 15.39
CA SER A 622 5.64 18.23 16.56
C SER A 622 4.69 17.95 17.75
N GLY A 623 3.38 17.84 17.48
CA GLY A 623 2.37 17.75 18.53
C GLY A 623 2.42 18.95 19.48
N GLN A 624 2.19 18.72 20.78
CA GLN A 624 2.25 19.76 21.82
C GLN A 624 3.61 19.80 22.56
N LYS A 625 4.71 19.29 21.98
CA LYS A 625 6.03 19.20 22.65
C LYS A 625 6.51 20.60 23.03
N LYS A 626 6.90 20.80 24.29
CA LYS A 626 7.22 22.14 24.80
C LYS A 626 8.41 22.72 24.04
N GLY A 627 8.31 23.99 23.67
CA GLY A 627 9.34 24.69 22.91
C GLY A 627 9.36 24.39 21.41
N LYS A 628 8.67 23.35 20.92
CA LYS A 628 8.42 23.16 19.49
C LYS A 628 7.30 24.07 18.99
N TYR A 629 7.21 24.27 17.68
CA TYR A 629 6.11 25.02 17.07
C TYR A 629 4.77 24.34 17.38
N SER A 630 3.74 25.14 17.62
CA SER A 630 2.38 24.61 17.80
C SER A 630 1.88 23.95 16.51
N PRO A 631 0.99 22.95 16.57
CA PRO A 631 0.43 22.31 15.38
C PRO A 631 -0.22 23.30 14.41
N GLN A 632 -0.91 24.31 14.94
CA GLN A 632 -1.48 25.39 14.13
C GLN A 632 -0.38 26.16 13.38
N ALA A 633 0.68 26.60 14.07
CA ALA A 633 1.78 27.33 13.46
C ALA A 633 2.53 26.49 12.41
N ALA A 634 2.75 25.20 12.67
CA ALA A 634 3.42 24.30 11.73
C ALA A 634 2.60 24.08 10.45
N VAL A 635 1.28 23.88 10.56
CA VAL A 635 0.40 23.76 9.38
C VAL A 635 0.24 25.10 8.64
N ALA A 636 0.25 26.24 9.33
CA ALA A 636 0.25 27.53 8.66
C ALA A 636 1.59 27.88 8.00
N ASP A 637 2.72 27.43 8.55
CA ASP A 637 4.03 27.52 7.91
C ASP A 637 4.04 26.73 6.60
N ASN A 638 3.53 25.50 6.65
CA ASN A 638 3.32 24.64 5.48
C ASN A 638 2.39 25.29 4.42
N ASP A 639 1.23 25.83 4.83
CA ASP A 639 0.30 26.54 3.94
C ASP A 639 0.93 27.78 3.29
N LEU A 640 1.66 28.58 4.06
CA LEU A 640 2.38 29.74 3.53
C LEU A 640 3.48 29.30 2.55
N ALA A 641 4.20 28.21 2.85
CA ALA A 641 5.25 27.69 2.00
C ALA A 641 4.73 27.31 0.61
N VAL A 642 3.63 26.54 0.52
CA VAL A 642 3.02 26.21 -0.77
C VAL A 642 2.46 27.44 -1.48
N GLY A 643 1.91 28.41 -0.73
CA GLY A 643 1.48 29.70 -1.25
C GLY A 643 2.61 30.52 -1.87
N ARG A 644 3.77 30.59 -1.22
CA ARG A 644 4.97 31.29 -1.70
C ARG A 644 5.58 30.62 -2.93
N ILE A 645 5.64 29.29 -2.96
CA ILE A 645 6.08 28.54 -4.15
C ILE A 645 5.23 28.94 -5.35
N LEU A 646 3.90 28.92 -5.18
CA LEU A 646 2.98 29.24 -6.25
C LEU A 646 3.05 30.72 -6.66
N GLU A 647 3.12 31.65 -5.71
CA GLU A 647 3.29 33.08 -6.00
C GLU A 647 4.54 33.31 -6.85
N HIS A 648 5.69 32.77 -6.42
CA HIS A 648 6.96 32.94 -7.11
C HIS A 648 6.94 32.34 -8.51
N LEU A 649 6.43 31.11 -8.65
CA LEU A 649 6.32 30.43 -9.94
C LEU A 649 5.37 31.17 -10.88
N SER A 650 4.22 31.63 -10.38
CA SER A 650 3.17 32.24 -11.22
C SER A 650 3.53 33.64 -11.74
N HIS A 651 4.45 34.33 -11.07
CA HIS A 651 5.04 35.58 -11.55
C HIS A 651 6.25 35.37 -12.49
N SER A 652 6.70 34.13 -12.68
CA SER A 652 7.84 33.81 -13.55
C SER A 652 7.48 33.76 -15.03
N LYS A 653 8.48 33.90 -15.91
CA LYS A 653 8.32 33.81 -17.37
C LYS A 653 7.86 32.43 -17.87
N ILE A 654 7.94 31.38 -17.05
CA ILE A 654 7.52 30.02 -17.41
C ILE A 654 6.14 29.64 -16.89
N TRP A 655 5.44 30.53 -16.15
CA TRP A 655 4.11 30.24 -15.60
C TRP A 655 3.13 29.70 -16.65
N LYS A 656 3.12 30.34 -17.83
CA LYS A 656 2.30 29.97 -18.99
C LYS A 656 2.48 28.53 -19.50
N GLU A 657 3.52 27.84 -19.05
CA GLU A 657 3.90 26.47 -19.44
C GLU A 657 4.07 25.57 -18.19
N SER A 658 3.54 25.96 -17.04
CA SER A 658 3.74 25.27 -15.75
C SER A 658 2.44 24.72 -15.15
N VAL A 659 2.57 23.66 -14.37
CA VAL A 659 1.50 23.12 -13.51
C VAL A 659 2.09 22.65 -12.18
N VAL A 660 1.32 22.80 -11.11
CA VAL A 660 1.65 22.35 -9.77
C VAL A 660 0.62 21.31 -9.33
N PHE A 661 1.12 20.15 -8.89
CA PHE A 661 0.37 19.08 -8.25
C PHE A 661 0.80 19.00 -6.78
N ILE A 662 -0.15 18.95 -5.86
CA ILE A 662 0.10 18.89 -4.41
C ILE A 662 -0.78 17.78 -3.81
N LEU A 663 -0.20 16.89 -3.02
CA LEU A 663 -0.91 15.89 -2.22
C LEU A 663 -0.13 15.61 -0.92
N GLU A 664 -0.78 14.89 -0.01
CA GLU A 664 -0.11 14.19 1.09
C GLU A 664 0.48 12.86 0.56
N ASP A 665 1.62 12.40 1.09
CA ASP A 665 2.15 11.07 0.75
C ASP A 665 1.22 9.95 1.23
N ASP A 666 0.51 10.17 2.34
CA ASP A 666 -0.56 9.31 2.83
C ASP A 666 -1.68 10.09 3.59
N ALA A 667 -2.71 9.36 4.05
CA ALA A 667 -3.73 9.87 4.96
C ALA A 667 -3.51 9.48 6.44
N GLN A 668 -2.82 8.35 6.67
CA GLN A 668 -2.43 7.69 7.93
C GLN A 668 -3.45 7.77 9.04
N ASN A 669 -3.62 8.94 9.63
CA ASN A 669 -4.25 9.02 10.94
C ASN A 669 -5.19 10.20 11.19
N GLY A 670 -5.56 10.92 10.12
CA GLY A 670 -6.70 11.83 10.17
C GLY A 670 -8.04 11.09 10.12
N PRO A 671 -9.11 11.58 10.78
CA PRO A 671 -10.45 11.07 10.57
C PRO A 671 -11.03 11.58 9.25
N ASP A 672 -11.72 10.72 8.51
CA ASP A 672 -12.53 11.08 7.34
C ASP A 672 -13.85 10.29 7.34
N HIS A 673 -14.93 10.95 6.94
CA HIS A 673 -16.27 10.36 6.96
C HIS A 673 -16.62 9.52 5.73
N VAL A 674 -15.82 9.57 4.67
CA VAL A 674 -16.05 8.84 3.42
C VAL A 674 -15.16 7.61 3.35
N ASP A 675 -13.85 7.78 3.47
CA ASP A 675 -12.86 6.69 3.46
C ASP A 675 -11.57 7.13 4.15
N ALA A 676 -10.92 6.21 4.86
CA ALA A 676 -9.68 6.50 5.56
C ALA A 676 -8.52 6.94 4.64
N HIS A 677 -8.56 6.63 3.35
CA HIS A 677 -7.55 7.08 2.37
C HIS A 677 -7.82 8.47 1.79
N ARG A 678 -8.96 9.10 2.11
CA ARG A 678 -9.36 10.36 1.48
C ARG A 678 -8.52 11.51 2.02
N SER A 679 -7.89 12.26 1.13
CA SER A 679 -6.86 13.25 1.46
C SER A 679 -7.06 14.53 0.66
N PRO A 680 -6.67 15.73 1.17
CA PRO A 680 -6.67 16.93 0.35
C PRO A 680 -5.65 16.81 -0.78
N ALA A 681 -6.02 17.30 -1.96
CA ALA A 681 -5.11 17.42 -3.09
C ALA A 681 -5.44 18.66 -3.90
N TYR A 682 -4.42 19.22 -4.55
CA TYR A 682 -4.54 20.47 -5.29
C TYR A 682 -3.85 20.36 -6.64
N VAL A 683 -4.49 20.92 -7.67
CA VAL A 683 -3.91 21.10 -8.99
C VAL A 683 -4.05 22.56 -9.36
N VAL A 684 -2.95 23.21 -9.73
CA VAL A 684 -2.88 24.65 -9.91
C VAL A 684 -2.02 24.96 -11.14
N GLY A 685 -2.51 25.80 -12.04
CA GLY A 685 -1.83 26.10 -13.30
C GLY A 685 -2.69 26.96 -14.23
N PRO A 686 -2.13 27.58 -15.28
CA PRO A 686 -2.94 28.36 -16.23
C PRO A 686 -4.00 27.53 -16.93
N TYR A 687 -3.68 26.27 -17.24
CA TYR A 687 -4.58 25.35 -17.93
C TYR A 687 -5.56 24.62 -17.00
N VAL A 688 -5.53 24.91 -15.70
CA VAL A 688 -6.44 24.31 -14.73
C VAL A 688 -7.74 25.11 -14.70
N LYS A 689 -8.89 24.41 -14.68
CA LYS A 689 -10.20 25.05 -14.57
C LYS A 689 -10.29 25.89 -13.30
N ARG A 690 -10.99 27.02 -13.40
CA ARG A 690 -11.22 27.93 -12.29
C ARG A 690 -12.58 27.68 -11.66
N ASN A 691 -12.69 27.91 -10.35
CA ASN A 691 -13.94 27.86 -9.57
C ASN A 691 -14.80 26.59 -9.81
N THR A 692 -14.17 25.43 -10.02
CA THR A 692 -14.86 24.21 -10.49
C THR A 692 -14.76 23.09 -9.47
N PRO A 693 -15.88 22.64 -8.86
CA PRO A 693 -15.88 21.39 -8.09
C PRO A 693 -15.77 20.18 -9.04
N VAL A 694 -14.88 19.24 -8.71
CA VAL A 694 -14.65 18.01 -9.46
C VAL A 694 -14.85 16.83 -8.52
N HIS A 695 -15.95 16.11 -8.74
CA HIS A 695 -16.37 14.97 -7.91
C HIS A 695 -15.93 13.62 -8.48
N THR A 696 -15.13 13.63 -9.55
CA THR A 696 -14.56 12.43 -10.13
C THR A 696 -13.56 11.82 -9.16
N MET A 697 -13.63 10.51 -9.01
CA MET A 697 -12.74 9.75 -8.15
C MET A 697 -11.34 9.72 -8.74
N TYR A 698 -10.38 10.31 -8.03
CA TYR A 698 -8.97 10.32 -8.40
C TYR A 698 -8.12 9.73 -7.27
N SER A 699 -6.91 9.29 -7.60
CA SER A 699 -5.93 8.84 -6.62
C SER A 699 -4.53 9.34 -6.90
N THR A 700 -3.58 9.05 -6.01
CA THR A 700 -2.13 9.26 -6.21
C THR A 700 -1.67 8.76 -7.58
N SER A 701 -2.10 7.56 -7.98
CA SER A 701 -1.82 6.98 -9.30
C SER A 701 -2.40 7.81 -10.46
N GLY A 702 -3.55 8.48 -10.26
CA GLY A 702 -4.13 9.40 -11.24
C GLY A 702 -3.32 10.68 -11.41
N PHE A 703 -2.78 11.23 -10.32
CA PHE A 703 -1.82 12.34 -10.36
C PHE A 703 -0.58 11.95 -11.15
N LEU A 704 0.05 10.83 -10.81
CA LEU A 704 1.23 10.30 -11.51
C LEU A 704 0.93 10.08 -13.00
N ARG A 705 -0.18 9.42 -13.32
CA ARG A 705 -0.61 9.20 -14.70
C ARG A 705 -0.75 10.50 -15.49
N THR A 706 -1.26 11.55 -14.86
CA THR A 706 -1.40 12.87 -15.50
C THR A 706 -0.04 13.50 -15.77
N MET A 707 0.88 13.44 -14.80
CA MET A 707 2.23 13.97 -14.95
C MET A 707 3.03 13.22 -16.01
N GLU A 708 2.94 11.90 -16.05
CA GLU A 708 3.54 11.06 -17.11
C GLU A 708 3.09 11.51 -18.50
N LEU A 709 1.79 11.70 -18.69
CA LEU A 709 1.22 12.11 -19.97
C LEU A 709 1.73 13.50 -20.39
N ILE A 710 1.84 14.46 -19.47
CA ILE A 710 2.42 15.78 -19.73
C ILE A 710 3.89 15.66 -20.14
N LEU A 711 4.66 14.83 -19.44
CA LEU A 711 6.11 14.66 -19.64
C LEU A 711 6.46 13.73 -20.81
N GLY A 712 5.47 13.03 -21.40
CA GLY A 712 5.70 12.03 -22.44
C GLY A 712 6.35 10.74 -21.90
N LEU A 713 6.11 10.41 -20.63
CA LEU A 713 6.58 9.18 -20.01
C LEU A 713 5.58 8.03 -20.21
N PRO A 714 6.05 6.76 -20.31
CA PRO A 714 5.17 5.61 -20.21
C PRO A 714 4.69 5.42 -18.76
N PRO A 715 3.57 4.70 -18.53
CA PRO A 715 3.17 4.30 -17.19
C PRO A 715 4.25 3.44 -16.51
N MET A 716 4.38 3.56 -15.19
CA MET A 716 5.37 2.83 -14.40
C MET A 716 4.85 1.48 -13.90
N SER A 717 3.54 1.35 -13.68
CA SER A 717 2.90 0.15 -13.14
C SER A 717 1.54 -0.14 -13.79
N GLN A 718 0.84 -1.18 -13.34
CA GLN A 718 -0.55 -1.41 -13.74
C GLN A 718 -1.50 -0.36 -13.14
N TYR A 719 -1.12 0.28 -12.03
CA TYR A 719 -1.95 1.23 -11.28
C TYR A 719 -2.08 2.58 -11.98
N ASP A 720 -0.98 3.25 -12.30
CA ASP A 720 -1.01 4.49 -13.09
C ASP A 720 -1.57 4.26 -14.50
N ALA A 721 -1.24 3.13 -15.15
CA ALA A 721 -1.80 2.78 -16.45
C ALA A 721 -3.33 2.61 -16.42
N ALA A 722 -3.89 2.18 -15.28
CA ALA A 722 -5.34 2.03 -15.11
C ALA A 722 -6.03 3.29 -14.60
N ALA A 723 -5.29 4.16 -13.91
CA ALA A 723 -5.83 5.31 -13.21
C ALA A 723 -6.47 6.31 -14.17
N MET A 724 -7.49 7.00 -13.69
CA MET A 724 -8.13 8.08 -14.43
C MET A 724 -7.20 9.30 -14.44
N PRO A 725 -6.71 9.78 -15.61
CA PRO A 725 -5.97 11.02 -15.68
C PRO A 725 -6.89 12.20 -15.33
N LEU A 726 -6.33 13.25 -14.75
CA LEU A 726 -7.07 14.40 -14.25
C LEU A 726 -7.55 15.35 -15.35
N TYR A 727 -7.79 14.88 -16.58
CA TYR A 727 -8.14 15.73 -17.72
C TYR A 727 -9.37 16.61 -17.46
N GLU A 728 -10.32 16.18 -16.62
CA GLU A 728 -11.50 16.98 -16.26
C GLU A 728 -11.14 18.24 -15.47
N CYS A 729 -9.98 18.26 -14.80
CA CYS A 729 -9.45 19.43 -14.10
C CYS A 729 -8.87 20.49 -15.05
N PHE A 730 -8.66 20.16 -16.33
CA PHE A 730 -7.96 21.02 -17.30
C PHE A 730 -8.89 21.58 -18.37
N THR A 731 -8.50 22.72 -18.94
CA THR A 731 -9.20 23.43 -20.01
C THR A 731 -8.22 23.89 -21.09
N ALA A 732 -8.65 23.86 -22.34
CA ALA A 732 -7.85 24.34 -23.47
C ALA A 732 -7.63 25.87 -23.46
N THR A 733 -8.41 26.61 -22.67
CA THR A 733 -8.32 28.07 -22.55
C THR A 733 -7.55 28.43 -21.29
N PRO A 734 -6.27 28.85 -21.39
CA PRO A 734 -5.47 29.15 -20.22
C PRO A 734 -5.88 30.48 -19.56
N ASP A 735 -5.74 30.53 -18.25
CA ASP A 735 -5.82 31.74 -17.43
C ASP A 735 -4.45 32.02 -16.80
N PHE A 736 -3.74 33.00 -17.37
CA PHE A 736 -2.40 33.39 -16.94
C PHE A 736 -2.36 34.29 -15.71
N THR A 737 -3.50 34.57 -15.06
CA THR A 737 -3.51 35.38 -13.85
C THR A 737 -2.59 34.76 -12.79
N PRO A 738 -1.61 35.54 -12.28
CA PRO A 738 -0.70 35.06 -11.26
C PRO A 738 -1.43 34.90 -9.92
N TYR A 739 -0.89 34.07 -9.05
CA TYR A 739 -1.35 33.90 -7.70
C TYR A 739 -0.60 34.84 -6.77
N ASN A 740 -1.31 35.48 -5.84
CA ASN A 740 -0.70 36.26 -4.76
C ASN A 740 -0.87 35.50 -3.46
N VAL A 741 0.20 35.36 -2.71
CA VAL A 741 0.18 34.59 -1.47
C VAL A 741 -0.71 35.25 -0.43
N ILE A 742 -1.49 34.44 0.27
CA ILE A 742 -2.31 34.90 1.39
C ILE A 742 -1.52 34.71 2.67
N GLN A 743 -1.32 35.78 3.42
CA GLN A 743 -0.62 35.71 4.70
C GLN A 743 -1.48 34.95 5.74
N PRO A 744 -0.88 34.03 6.52
CA PRO A 744 -1.58 33.35 7.60
C PRO A 744 -2.18 34.33 8.61
N LEU A 745 -3.35 33.98 9.15
CA LEU A 745 -4.00 34.75 10.21
C LEU A 745 -3.50 34.37 11.62
N ILE A 746 -2.40 33.64 11.69
CA ILE A 746 -1.77 33.17 12.93
C ILE A 746 -0.27 33.42 12.90
N ASP A 747 0.33 33.54 14.08
CA ASP A 747 1.77 33.69 14.23
C ASP A 747 2.49 32.35 14.02
N LEU A 748 3.36 32.28 13.00
CA LEU A 748 4.16 31.12 12.62
C LEU A 748 5.25 30.77 13.65
N ASP A 749 5.57 31.69 14.56
CA ASP A 749 6.53 31.46 15.64
C ASP A 749 5.86 31.04 16.95
N THR A 750 4.53 30.83 16.94
CA THR A 750 3.81 30.32 18.11
C THR A 750 4.35 28.96 18.51
N ARG A 751 4.97 28.91 19.70
CA ARG A 751 5.50 27.68 20.30
C ARG A 751 4.59 27.15 21.40
N ASN A 752 4.65 25.84 21.62
CA ASN A 752 3.99 25.20 22.74
C ASN A 752 4.65 25.66 24.05
N VAL A 753 3.94 26.47 24.84
CA VAL A 753 4.40 26.97 26.15
C VAL A 753 3.69 26.32 27.33
N ALA A 754 2.50 25.75 27.09
CA ALA A 754 1.68 25.11 28.12
C ALA A 754 2.39 23.88 28.70
N VAL A 755 2.21 23.65 30.01
CA VAL A 755 2.61 22.42 30.69
C VAL A 755 1.34 21.72 31.15
N ASN A 756 0.73 20.96 30.25
CA ASN A 756 -0.50 20.20 30.46
C ASN A 756 -0.25 18.70 30.19
N GLU A 757 -1.31 17.90 30.18
CA GLU A 757 -1.19 16.46 29.91
C GLU A 757 -0.66 16.20 28.51
N SER A 758 -1.21 16.89 27.50
CA SER A 758 -0.82 16.76 26.10
C SER A 758 0.64 17.15 25.85
N SER A 759 1.13 18.22 26.49
CA SER A 759 2.51 18.67 26.35
C SER A 759 3.49 17.68 27.01
N ARG A 760 3.15 17.11 28.17
CA ARG A 760 3.95 16.07 28.84
C ARG A 760 4.02 14.78 28.03
N ARG A 761 2.91 14.38 27.38
CA ARG A 761 2.91 13.25 26.43
C ARG A 761 3.83 13.54 25.25
N SER A 762 3.74 14.75 24.69
CA SER A 762 4.52 15.15 23.52
C SER A 762 6.03 15.23 23.76
N GLU A 763 6.49 15.42 25.01
CA GLU A 763 7.92 15.33 25.34
C GLU A 763 8.54 13.96 25.00
N LEU A 764 7.72 12.91 25.05
CA LEU A 764 8.16 11.54 24.80
C LEU A 764 8.20 11.18 23.30
N PHE A 765 7.70 12.06 22.42
CA PHE A 765 7.65 11.80 20.98
C PHE A 765 9.01 12.02 20.31
N ASN A 766 9.33 11.16 19.34
CA ASN A 766 10.53 11.22 18.53
C ASN A 766 10.20 11.76 17.13
N PHE A 767 10.79 12.89 16.75
CA PHE A 767 10.60 13.52 15.44
C PHE A 767 11.86 13.50 14.58
N ALA A 768 12.85 12.65 14.92
CA ALA A 768 14.12 12.58 14.20
C ALA A 768 14.02 11.92 12.82
N LYS A 769 12.92 11.21 12.56
CA LYS A 769 12.52 10.67 11.27
C LYS A 769 11.00 10.76 11.15
N GLU A 770 10.52 10.75 9.92
CA GLU A 770 9.12 10.61 9.53
C GLU A 770 8.47 9.51 10.38
N ASP A 771 7.27 9.78 10.88
CA ASP A 771 6.43 8.82 11.64
C ASP A 771 7.06 8.16 12.86
N SER A 772 8.15 8.74 13.37
CA SER A 772 8.78 8.21 14.59
C SER A 772 8.02 8.59 15.87
N ALA A 773 7.06 9.50 15.80
CA ALA A 773 6.16 9.83 16.91
C ALA A 773 5.00 8.81 16.96
N PRO A 774 4.38 8.55 18.12
CA PRO A 774 3.17 7.75 18.16
C PRO A 774 2.04 8.47 17.43
N ASP A 775 1.62 7.98 16.26
CA ASP A 775 0.64 8.65 15.41
C ASP A 775 -0.66 8.98 16.17
N LEU A 776 -1.18 8.01 16.96
CA LEU A 776 -2.43 8.14 17.72
C LEU A 776 -2.32 9.25 18.76
N ASP A 777 -1.25 9.23 19.55
CA ASP A 777 -1.00 10.24 20.57
C ASP A 777 -0.73 11.61 19.93
N LEU A 778 -0.02 11.64 18.79
CA LEU A 778 0.29 12.84 18.04
C LEU A 778 -1.00 13.51 17.54
N ASN A 779 -1.90 12.77 16.88
CA ASN A 779 -3.17 13.33 16.40
C ASN A 779 -4.06 13.84 17.52
N GLU A 780 -4.09 13.16 18.66
CA GLU A 780 -4.85 13.63 19.81
C GLU A 780 -4.31 14.96 20.35
N VAL A 781 -3.00 15.08 20.57
CA VAL A 781 -2.44 16.32 21.10
C VAL A 781 -2.60 17.44 20.07
N VAL A 782 -2.57 17.13 18.77
CA VAL A 782 -2.88 18.07 17.69
C VAL A 782 -4.34 18.52 17.77
N TRP A 783 -5.30 17.60 17.89
CA TRP A 783 -6.73 17.93 18.05
C TRP A 783 -6.96 18.87 19.24
N LYS A 784 -6.43 18.51 20.40
CA LYS A 784 -6.56 19.29 21.64
C LYS A 784 -5.88 20.65 21.55
N SER A 785 -4.79 20.77 20.79
CA SER A 785 -4.15 22.07 20.56
C SER A 785 -5.05 23.04 19.79
N VAL A 786 -5.87 22.53 18.86
CA VAL A 786 -6.75 23.34 18.01
C VAL A 786 -8.10 23.61 18.68
N LYS A 787 -8.71 22.58 19.27
CA LYS A 787 -10.10 22.62 19.79
C LYS A 787 -10.16 22.88 21.30
N GLY A 788 -9.01 22.92 21.97
CA GLY A 788 -8.84 23.16 23.40
C GLY A 788 -8.50 21.88 24.18
N GLU A 789 -7.76 22.00 25.28
CA GLU A 789 -7.24 20.85 26.05
C GLU A 789 -8.35 19.96 26.65
N GLN A 790 -9.51 20.55 26.94
CA GLN A 790 -10.70 19.83 27.43
C GLN A 790 -11.60 19.31 26.30
N SER A 791 -11.23 19.56 25.03
CA SER A 791 -12.03 19.12 23.89
C SER A 791 -11.98 17.61 23.74
N VAL A 792 -13.16 17.08 23.43
CA VAL A 792 -13.39 15.71 23.01
C VAL A 792 -13.38 15.72 21.50
N MET A 793 -12.57 14.88 20.85
CA MET A 793 -12.71 14.69 19.41
C MET A 793 -14.11 14.16 19.09
N PRO A 794 -14.83 14.72 18.10
CA PRO A 794 -16.19 14.35 17.79
C PRO A 794 -16.31 12.87 17.49
N ALA A 795 -17.29 12.24 18.14
CA ALA A 795 -17.89 11.03 17.62
C ALA A 795 -18.80 11.42 16.42
N PRO A 796 -18.66 10.77 15.27
CA PRO A 796 -19.46 11.07 14.09
C PRO A 796 -20.88 10.55 14.22
N LYS A 797 -21.79 11.25 13.53
CA LYS A 797 -23.16 10.78 13.28
C LYS A 797 -23.12 9.75 12.16
N ARG A 798 -23.87 8.66 12.35
CA ARG A 798 -24.05 7.60 11.35
C ARG A 798 -24.94 8.10 10.21
N SER A 799 -24.55 7.80 8.97
CA SER A 799 -25.49 7.66 7.86
C SER A 799 -25.61 6.16 7.57
N ALA A 800 -26.76 5.59 7.90
CA ALA A 800 -27.15 4.27 7.41
C ALA A 800 -27.96 4.50 6.13
N PHE A 801 -27.53 3.94 5.00
CA PHE A 801 -28.47 3.71 3.91
C PHE A 801 -29.42 2.59 4.37
N VAL A 802 -30.72 2.88 4.35
CA VAL A 802 -31.77 1.92 4.68
C VAL A 802 -32.05 1.09 3.45
N ILE A 803 -31.75 -0.21 3.50
CA ILE A 803 -32.39 -1.20 2.62
C ILE A 803 -33.84 -1.29 3.09
N LEU A 804 -34.76 -0.67 2.35
CA LEU A 804 -36.18 -0.89 2.54
C LEU A 804 -36.50 -2.30 2.04
N GLU A 805 -36.67 -3.26 2.95
CA GLU A 805 -37.37 -4.50 2.61
C GLU A 805 -38.78 -4.14 2.14
N LYS A 806 -39.13 -4.55 0.92
CA LYS A 806 -40.53 -4.57 0.49
C LYS A 806 -41.28 -5.53 1.41
N LYS A 807 -42.26 -4.98 2.13
CA LYS A 807 -43.31 -5.75 2.82
C LYS A 807 -43.82 -6.84 1.85
N LYS A 808 -43.77 -8.10 2.28
CA LYS A 808 -44.53 -9.17 1.62
C LYS A 808 -46.00 -8.74 1.60
N LYS A 809 -46.64 -8.88 0.43
CA LYS A 809 -48.09 -8.97 0.36
C LYS A 809 -48.47 -10.24 1.12
N ASP A 810 -49.20 -10.08 2.22
CA ASP A 810 -50.01 -11.15 2.74
C ASP A 810 -51.18 -11.32 1.76
N ASP A 811 -51.31 -12.52 1.22
CA ASP A 811 -52.59 -13.03 0.72
C ASP A 811 -53.48 -13.24 1.95
N ASP A 812 -54.64 -12.58 1.99
CA ASP A 812 -55.95 -13.15 2.29
C ASP A 812 -57.02 -12.02 2.41
N ASP A 813 -58.13 -12.28 1.71
CA ASP A 813 -59.41 -11.54 1.52
C ASP A 813 -59.48 -10.37 0.51
#